data_AF-A0A9X3MZA0-F1
#
_entry.id   AF-A0A9X3MZA0-F1
#
_cell.length_a   1.000
_cell.length_b   1.000
_cell.length_c   1.000
_cell.angle_alpha   90.00
_cell.angle_beta   90.00
_cell.angle_gamma   90.00
#
_symmetry.space_group_name_H-M   'P 1'
#
loop_
_entity.id
_entity.type
_entity.pdbx_description
1 polymer ?
#
loop_
_entity_poly.entity_id
_entity_poly.type
_entity_poly.pdbx_seq_one_letter_code
_entity_poly.pdbx_strand_id
1 'polypeptide(L)'
;MTFDDFKPIPGVDWATNGAVPTSKKVTISLVAFDFDDQPFVITQPKKSDPFGNPQIDPVPRADVPKFYADFYNKPSALNHGHTINGYWMEQSGGKVGITDIKTYGPYRMPKKLYQYGVNDIGQQGKPTGNGCPAATTVTGAQTATQTITVDDSAFFYVGDVITFSAVTPSGTKTVTAIPDATHITVSVPITVANGATVQDCVNTNFNTDANALWNADTGCAATNCGSTIHLFVYAGYDETSVWQEFGEMMFQNKEDIPHAVWGNPNPKKPNWVASRYVDWTSWFAGEQQWGESSIRQGESSGTITHEISHNIFSVGDNNNNPYVTPYHRVGSGTWDMMDRGSFNGPGGPHNRWEVPAQYGASMGAEHTLRSKVGMGFVPNSQVLRVNRNGLAQSGLAVADVVARAVNAEPQATGIRSGIQVFLDGSAPVDKEPTCDINTNPTCDGGGPSGQWTNYSLETVQRVGYGSFEPDNGVLIAKNKAWASGATRGTEGSQCGYNCFTWVEDAHPEDMNQVDYYKPDGTPVMRTVADYRQLNDALFHAGTNSGSSAEYVDAANNLHFYVIDKYTDARGILHYHVGVQNTTGAGPQKRGVSVATEAGDALNTCTFKLTNTGAAATTDPALHPQDETASLNNDIYRLSASASGQGWSADLRNALATAKFGESIDVPVYVSHASAAEPGNTVTLTATSVSDPSKTATATCAQAQTGGTVGGSVPATLSLTLGGPAAFAPFQPGVDKDYAASTPATVTSTAGDATLSVSDPGHLTNGAFSLPEALRVEFSKSTWSGPASNDLSTITFRQHIGATDALRTGAYSKTLTFTLSTTTP
;
A
#
# COMPACT_ATOMS: atom_id res chain seq x y z
N MET A 1 -0.73 6.19 -3.60
CA MET A 1 -2.09 5.76 -3.99
C MET A 1 -2.89 6.97 -4.42
N THR A 2 -3.81 6.80 -5.35
CA THR A 2 -4.76 7.80 -5.85
C THR A 2 -6.20 7.27 -5.74
N PHE A 3 -7.22 8.07 -6.04
CA PHE A 3 -8.60 7.57 -6.05
C PHE A 3 -8.84 6.46 -7.09
N ASP A 4 -8.01 6.34 -8.12
CA ASP A 4 -8.08 5.22 -9.07
C ASP A 4 -7.74 3.86 -8.44
N ASP A 5 -7.10 3.86 -7.27
CA ASP A 5 -6.80 2.66 -6.49
C ASP A 5 -8.00 2.18 -5.63
N PHE A 6 -9.07 2.99 -5.52
CA PHE A 6 -10.25 2.61 -4.75
C PHE A 6 -10.96 1.41 -5.39
N LYS A 7 -11.22 0.39 -4.57
CA LYS A 7 -11.98 -0.80 -4.97
C LYS A 7 -13.20 -0.90 -4.07
N PRO A 8 -14.44 -0.82 -4.58
CA PRO A 8 -15.61 -1.01 -3.75
C PRO A 8 -15.64 -2.43 -3.18
N ILE A 9 -16.26 -2.61 -2.00
CA ILE A 9 -16.50 -3.94 -1.45
C ILE A 9 -17.48 -4.68 -2.39
N PRO A 10 -17.12 -5.87 -2.90
CA PRO A 10 -18.00 -6.61 -3.78
C PRO A 10 -19.27 -7.13 -3.08
N GLY A 11 -20.43 -6.91 -3.71
CA GLY A 11 -21.68 -7.55 -3.30
C GLY A 11 -22.34 -7.00 -2.04
N VAL A 12 -22.01 -5.79 -1.59
CA VAL A 12 -22.64 -5.13 -0.44
C VAL A 12 -23.46 -3.90 -0.87
N ASP A 13 -24.61 -3.69 -0.22
CA ASP A 13 -25.52 -2.57 -0.49
C ASP A 13 -25.70 -1.62 0.71
N TRP A 14 -25.30 -2.03 1.92
CA TRP A 14 -25.47 -1.22 3.14
C TRP A 14 -24.57 0.03 3.16
N ALA A 15 -23.50 0.08 2.35
CA ALA A 15 -22.65 1.27 2.17
C ALA A 15 -23.23 2.28 1.17
N THR A 16 -24.35 1.96 0.53
CA THR A 16 -24.92 2.78 -0.54
C THR A 16 -25.66 4.00 0.00
N ASN A 17 -25.80 5.02 -0.85
CA ASN A 17 -26.46 6.27 -0.49
C ASN A 17 -27.92 6.03 -0.06
N GLY A 18 -28.29 6.53 1.12
CA GLY A 18 -29.65 6.41 1.67
C GLY A 18 -29.91 5.15 2.51
N ALA A 19 -28.92 4.28 2.70
CA ALA A 19 -29.04 3.15 3.61
C ALA A 19 -29.26 3.63 5.06
N VAL A 20 -30.20 2.97 5.77
CA VAL A 20 -30.59 3.33 7.13
C VAL A 20 -29.92 2.34 8.10
N PRO A 21 -29.24 2.82 9.16
CA PRO A 21 -28.59 1.92 10.11
C PRO A 21 -29.61 1.08 10.88
N THR A 22 -29.27 -0.19 11.09
CA THR A 22 -30.17 -1.18 11.71
C THR A 22 -30.20 -1.11 13.25
N SER A 23 -29.20 -0.48 13.89
CA SER A 23 -29.07 -0.45 15.34
C SER A 23 -28.93 0.97 15.91
N LYS A 24 -27.86 1.70 15.55
CA LYS A 24 -27.54 3.01 16.13
C LYS A 24 -27.61 4.11 15.07
N LYS A 25 -28.58 5.00 15.23
CA LYS A 25 -28.69 6.24 14.47
C LYS A 25 -27.87 7.33 15.16
N VAL A 26 -26.87 7.84 14.46
CA VAL A 26 -26.06 8.97 14.94
C VAL A 26 -26.59 10.24 14.28
N THR A 27 -26.77 11.28 15.09
CA THR A 27 -27.10 12.63 14.63
C THR A 27 -26.02 13.60 15.11
N ILE A 28 -25.70 14.60 14.29
CA ILE A 28 -24.60 15.53 14.53
C ILE A 28 -25.13 16.96 14.57
N SER A 29 -24.72 17.72 15.58
CA SER A 29 -24.81 19.19 15.56
C SER A 29 -23.50 19.76 15.04
N LEU A 30 -23.45 20.14 13.76
CA LEU A 30 -22.31 20.80 13.14
C LEU A 30 -22.38 22.30 13.37
N VAL A 31 -21.35 22.86 13.97
CA VAL A 31 -21.30 24.28 14.33
C VAL A 31 -20.05 24.91 13.73
N ALA A 32 -20.22 25.95 12.91
CA ALA A 32 -19.10 26.59 12.24
C ALA A 32 -18.67 27.90 12.92
N PHE A 33 -17.35 28.12 13.02
CA PHE A 33 -16.76 29.29 13.66
C PHE A 33 -15.67 29.92 12.78
N ASP A 34 -15.69 31.24 12.59
CA ASP A 34 -14.56 31.99 12.02
C ASP A 34 -14.02 33.03 12.99
N PHE A 35 -12.92 33.67 12.61
CA PHE A 35 -12.18 34.63 13.43
C PHE A 35 -12.09 35.99 12.74
N ASP A 36 -11.75 37.03 13.49
CA ASP A 36 -11.56 38.38 12.93
C ASP A 36 -10.36 38.46 11.99
N ASP A 37 -9.31 37.68 12.26
CA ASP A 37 -8.08 37.58 11.50
C ASP A 37 -8.03 36.38 10.54
N GLN A 38 -8.87 35.36 10.76
CA GLN A 38 -8.96 34.19 9.90
C GLN A 38 -10.41 33.97 9.44
N PRO A 39 -10.78 34.41 8.21
CA PRO A 39 -12.02 33.96 7.58
C PRO A 39 -11.91 32.47 7.21
N PHE A 40 -13.05 31.81 7.02
CA PHE A 40 -13.07 30.46 6.46
C PHE A 40 -12.30 30.43 5.14
N VAL A 41 -11.33 29.54 5.04
CA VAL A 41 -10.52 29.29 3.85
C VAL A 41 -11.44 28.99 2.67
N ILE A 42 -12.50 28.20 2.86
CA ILE A 42 -13.46 27.86 1.80
C ILE A 42 -14.21 29.06 1.20
N THR A 43 -14.19 30.22 1.88
CA THR A 43 -14.81 31.46 1.40
C THR A 43 -13.87 32.31 0.54
N GLN A 44 -12.58 31.97 0.47
CA GLN A 44 -11.57 32.70 -0.27
C GLN A 44 -11.50 32.26 -1.73
N PRO A 45 -10.96 33.09 -2.64
CA PRO A 45 -10.69 32.67 -4.02
C PRO A 45 -9.87 31.37 -4.08
N LYS A 46 -10.21 30.49 -5.02
CA LYS A 46 -9.52 29.22 -5.20
C LYS A 46 -8.00 29.38 -5.25
N LYS A 47 -7.28 28.62 -4.40
CA LYS A 47 -5.82 28.63 -4.23
C LYS A 47 -5.20 29.99 -3.84
N SER A 48 -5.96 30.88 -3.21
CA SER A 48 -5.45 32.20 -2.85
C SER A 48 -4.83 32.29 -1.46
N ASP A 49 -5.16 31.36 -0.56
CA ASP A 49 -4.55 31.37 0.76
C ASP A 49 -3.07 30.92 0.68
N PRO A 50 -2.23 31.25 1.67
CA PRO A 50 -0.80 30.94 1.63
C PRO A 50 -0.47 29.45 1.49
N PHE A 51 -1.35 28.56 1.97
CA PHE A 51 -1.19 27.11 1.83
C PHE A 51 -1.60 26.59 0.44
N GLY A 52 -2.23 27.41 -0.41
CA GLY A 52 -2.65 27.03 -1.76
C GLY A 52 -4.07 26.49 -1.85
N ASN A 53 -4.93 26.88 -0.93
CA ASN A 53 -6.34 26.55 -0.75
C ASN A 53 -7.25 27.78 -0.89
N PRO A 54 -8.58 27.59 -0.98
CA PRO A 54 -9.29 26.31 -1.11
C PRO A 54 -9.07 25.66 -2.48
N GLN A 55 -9.38 24.37 -2.59
CA GLN A 55 -9.35 23.62 -3.85
C GLN A 55 -10.60 23.83 -4.72
N ILE A 56 -11.59 24.55 -4.21
CA ILE A 56 -12.86 24.83 -4.87
C ILE A 56 -13.10 26.33 -5.03
N ASP A 57 -14.13 26.69 -5.79
CA ASP A 57 -14.58 28.08 -5.89
C ASP A 57 -15.21 28.55 -4.57
N PRO A 58 -15.17 29.86 -4.27
CA PRO A 58 -15.63 30.42 -3.01
C PRO A 58 -17.05 30.00 -2.63
N VAL A 59 -17.21 29.54 -1.39
CA VAL A 59 -18.51 29.34 -0.75
C VAL A 59 -18.90 30.61 0.01
N PRO A 60 -20.14 31.13 -0.10
CA PRO A 60 -20.58 32.26 0.71
C PRO A 60 -20.48 31.92 2.21
N ARG A 61 -20.00 32.87 3.04
CA ARG A 61 -19.84 32.66 4.49
C ARG A 61 -21.08 32.02 5.15
N ALA A 62 -22.27 32.53 4.83
CA ALA A 62 -23.53 32.01 5.40
C ALA A 62 -23.82 30.54 5.06
N ASP A 63 -23.26 30.02 3.97
CA ASP A 63 -23.49 28.66 3.48
C ASP A 63 -22.44 27.65 4.00
N VAL A 64 -21.36 28.11 4.66
CA VAL A 64 -20.27 27.25 5.14
C VAL A 64 -20.73 26.09 6.03
N PRO A 65 -21.58 26.29 7.06
CA PRO A 65 -22.08 25.17 7.87
C PRO A 65 -22.79 24.10 7.02
N LYS A 66 -23.62 24.56 6.08
CA LYS A 66 -24.36 23.69 5.16
C LYS A 66 -23.42 22.97 4.19
N PHE A 67 -22.42 23.66 3.69
CA PHE A 67 -21.40 23.08 2.82
C PHE A 67 -20.71 21.90 3.49
N TYR A 68 -20.22 22.05 4.73
CA TYR A 68 -19.55 20.95 5.45
C TYR A 68 -20.51 19.81 5.80
N ALA A 69 -21.76 20.11 6.21
CA ALA A 69 -22.75 19.05 6.43
C ALA A 69 -23.03 18.23 5.15
N ASP A 70 -23.10 18.89 3.99
CA ASP A 70 -23.28 18.23 2.70
C ASP A 70 -22.00 17.48 2.27
N PHE A 71 -20.82 18.08 2.41
CA PHE A 71 -19.54 17.45 2.08
C PHE A 71 -19.30 16.17 2.88
N TYR A 72 -19.63 16.14 4.17
CA TYR A 72 -19.42 14.97 5.00
C TYR A 72 -20.50 13.89 4.86
N ASN A 73 -21.73 14.23 4.45
CA ASN A 73 -22.86 13.30 4.52
C ASN A 73 -23.64 13.10 3.22
N LYS A 74 -23.27 13.78 2.12
CA LYS A 74 -23.90 13.60 0.80
C LYS A 74 -22.86 13.22 -0.25
N PRO A 75 -23.03 12.07 -0.92
CA PRO A 75 -22.15 11.69 -2.03
C PRO A 75 -22.15 12.76 -3.13
N SER A 76 -20.96 13.16 -3.56
CA SER A 76 -20.75 14.18 -4.59
C SER A 76 -19.45 13.92 -5.34
N ALA A 77 -19.21 14.64 -6.43
CA ALA A 77 -17.90 14.59 -7.11
C ALA A 77 -16.76 15.07 -6.21
N LEU A 78 -17.04 15.99 -5.27
CA LEU A 78 -16.04 16.64 -4.43
C LEU A 78 -15.50 15.71 -3.33
N ASN A 79 -16.33 14.83 -2.77
CA ASN A 79 -15.89 13.81 -1.81
C ASN A 79 -15.72 12.44 -2.46
N HIS A 80 -15.65 12.39 -3.79
CA HIS A 80 -15.51 11.16 -4.57
C HIS A 80 -16.59 10.10 -4.26
N GLY A 81 -17.77 10.55 -3.83
CA GLY A 81 -18.89 9.68 -3.44
C GLY A 81 -18.78 9.08 -2.03
N HIS A 82 -17.71 9.37 -1.28
CA HIS A 82 -17.47 8.86 0.07
C HIS A 82 -17.99 9.82 1.13
N THR A 83 -18.56 9.26 2.21
CA THR A 83 -19.20 10.05 3.28
C THR A 83 -18.88 9.43 4.64
N ILE A 84 -18.99 10.22 5.70
CA ILE A 84 -18.86 9.72 7.08
C ILE A 84 -19.92 8.65 7.37
N ASN A 85 -21.14 8.80 6.83
CA ASN A 85 -22.15 7.75 6.90
C ASN A 85 -21.69 6.46 6.22
N GLY A 86 -21.16 6.56 4.99
CA GLY A 86 -20.63 5.42 4.25
C GLY A 86 -19.58 4.65 5.04
N TYR A 87 -18.64 5.36 5.66
CA TYR A 87 -17.63 4.77 6.55
C TYR A 87 -18.25 3.99 7.71
N TRP A 88 -19.18 4.59 8.46
CA TRP A 88 -19.77 3.93 9.63
C TRP A 88 -20.68 2.75 9.26
N MET A 89 -21.39 2.84 8.14
CA MET A 89 -22.14 1.71 7.61
C MET A 89 -21.18 0.56 7.24
N GLU A 90 -20.00 0.88 6.69
CA GLU A 90 -18.92 -0.07 6.43
C GLU A 90 -18.35 -0.76 7.65
N GLN A 91 -17.87 0.01 8.61
CA GLN A 91 -17.22 -0.58 9.76
C GLN A 91 -18.13 -1.49 10.58
N SER A 92 -19.43 -1.21 10.55
CA SER A 92 -20.42 -1.86 11.40
C SER A 92 -21.29 -2.91 10.69
N GLY A 93 -21.10 -3.12 9.38
CA GLY A 93 -21.98 -3.98 8.57
C GLY A 93 -23.43 -3.47 8.56
N GLY A 94 -23.62 -2.15 8.43
CA GLY A 94 -24.90 -1.46 8.39
C GLY A 94 -25.60 -1.27 9.75
N LYS A 95 -24.90 -1.46 10.88
CA LYS A 95 -25.48 -1.31 12.23
C LYS A 95 -25.48 0.12 12.72
N VAL A 96 -24.50 0.92 12.34
CA VAL A 96 -24.27 2.30 12.80
C VAL A 96 -24.16 3.22 11.60
N GLY A 97 -24.83 4.37 11.63
CA GLY A 97 -24.83 5.31 10.52
C GLY A 97 -25.19 6.73 10.95
N ILE A 98 -24.71 7.71 10.18
CA ILE A 98 -25.00 9.13 10.38
C ILE A 98 -26.27 9.49 9.62
N THR A 99 -27.35 9.71 10.36
CA THR A 99 -28.70 9.91 9.80
C THR A 99 -29.10 11.37 9.60
N ASP A 100 -28.48 12.30 10.32
CA ASP A 100 -28.78 13.73 10.23
C ASP A 100 -27.59 14.57 10.70
N ILE A 101 -27.34 15.69 10.02
CA ILE A 101 -26.38 16.71 10.42
C ILE A 101 -27.10 18.06 10.43
N LYS A 102 -27.37 18.57 11.64
CA LYS A 102 -27.96 19.89 11.87
C LYS A 102 -26.87 20.93 11.93
N THR A 103 -27.06 22.03 11.21
CA THR A 103 -26.03 23.06 11.05
C THR A 103 -26.36 24.32 11.86
N TYR A 104 -25.35 24.93 12.47
CA TYR A 104 -25.45 26.17 13.24
C TYR A 104 -24.31 27.13 12.88
N GLY A 105 -24.54 28.43 13.10
CA GLY A 105 -23.60 29.49 12.73
C GLY A 105 -23.70 29.91 11.25
N PRO A 106 -22.64 30.51 10.66
CA PRO A 106 -21.32 30.66 11.25
C PRO A 106 -21.24 31.76 12.33
N TYR A 107 -20.62 31.44 13.46
CA TYR A 107 -20.36 32.40 14.53
C TYR A 107 -18.97 33.02 14.38
N ARG A 108 -18.84 34.28 14.80
CA ARG A 108 -17.54 34.95 14.92
C ARG A 108 -17.00 34.74 16.33
N MET A 109 -15.83 34.12 16.44
CA MET A 109 -15.14 33.93 17.72
C MET A 109 -14.74 35.28 18.34
N PRO A 110 -14.79 35.42 19.68
CA PRO A 110 -14.49 36.68 20.35
C PRO A 110 -12.99 37.02 20.38
N LYS A 111 -12.14 36.06 20.03
CA LYS A 111 -10.68 36.19 19.96
C LYS A 111 -10.24 35.77 18.56
N LYS A 112 -9.05 36.23 18.18
CA LYS A 112 -8.31 35.92 16.96
C LYS A 112 -7.80 34.47 16.97
N LEU A 113 -7.54 33.89 15.79
CA LEU A 113 -7.09 32.50 15.66
C LEU A 113 -5.81 32.26 16.46
N TYR A 114 -4.79 33.11 16.27
CA TYR A 114 -3.49 32.94 16.94
C TYR A 114 -3.62 32.93 18.47
N GLN A 115 -4.60 33.65 19.04
CA GLN A 115 -4.82 33.70 20.49
C GLN A 115 -5.21 32.33 21.05
N TYR A 116 -5.76 31.44 20.22
CA TYR A 116 -6.04 30.04 20.58
C TYR A 116 -4.91 29.08 20.18
N GLY A 117 -4.27 29.26 19.02
CA GLY A 117 -3.35 28.26 18.46
C GLY A 117 -1.93 28.28 19.00
N VAL A 118 -1.30 29.44 19.23
CA VAL A 118 0.15 29.53 19.60
C VAL A 118 0.48 29.09 21.04
N ASN A 119 -0.52 28.59 21.77
CA ASN A 119 -0.39 28.05 23.12
C ASN A 119 -1.33 26.83 23.34
N ASP A 120 -1.67 26.13 22.25
CA ASP A 120 -2.56 24.98 22.28
C ASP A 120 -1.84 23.70 22.77
N ILE A 121 -2.53 22.55 22.74
CA ILE A 121 -2.06 21.25 23.28
C ILE A 121 -0.60 20.94 22.94
N GLY A 122 0.21 20.72 23.99
CA GLY A 122 1.62 20.28 23.83
C GLY A 122 2.59 21.41 23.50
N GLN A 123 2.10 22.64 23.40
CA GLN A 123 2.90 23.85 23.25
C GLN A 123 3.11 24.60 24.58
N GLN A 124 2.39 24.23 25.66
CA GLN A 124 2.51 24.87 26.98
C GLN A 124 3.90 24.63 27.61
N GLY A 125 4.58 25.68 28.05
CA GLY A 125 5.86 25.59 28.76
C GLY A 125 7.10 25.37 27.87
N LYS A 126 6.92 25.22 26.55
CA LYS A 126 8.01 25.37 25.56
C LYS A 126 8.37 26.87 25.42
N PRO A 127 9.48 27.26 24.76
CA PRO A 127 9.80 28.67 24.48
C PRO A 127 8.76 29.44 23.62
N THR A 128 7.61 28.83 23.33
CA THR A 128 6.44 29.27 22.56
C THR A 128 5.81 30.56 23.09
N GLY A 129 6.13 31.00 24.31
CA GLY A 129 5.81 32.36 24.80
C GLY A 129 6.37 33.50 23.94
N ASN A 130 7.28 33.21 22.99
CA ASN A 130 7.78 34.17 22.00
C ASN A 130 6.97 34.22 20.69
N GLY A 131 6.03 33.31 20.48
CA GLY A 131 5.19 33.26 19.26
C GLY A 131 3.96 34.16 19.32
N CYS A 132 3.59 34.67 20.49
CA CYS A 132 2.43 35.53 20.64
C CYS A 132 2.71 36.95 20.07
N PRO A 133 1.95 37.42 19.05
CA PRO A 133 2.14 38.76 18.50
C PRO A 133 2.00 39.86 19.56
N ALA A 134 0.96 39.77 20.39
CA ALA A 134 0.70 40.71 21.48
C ALA A 134 1.35 40.25 22.78
N ALA A 135 2.67 40.08 22.79
CA ALA A 135 3.44 39.80 24.00
C ALA A 135 4.53 40.86 24.22
N THR A 136 4.49 41.50 25.39
CA THR A 136 5.40 42.61 25.75
C THR A 136 5.76 42.56 27.24
N THR A 137 6.53 43.54 27.70
CA THR A 137 6.91 43.70 29.11
C THR A 137 6.44 45.04 29.67
N VAL A 138 6.09 45.06 30.95
CA VAL A 138 5.77 46.28 31.69
C VAL A 138 7.03 47.10 31.93
N THR A 139 6.98 48.40 31.63
CA THR A 139 8.10 49.32 31.85
C THR A 139 7.83 50.18 33.09
N GLY A 140 8.72 50.09 34.08
CA GLY A 140 8.56 50.72 35.39
C GLY A 140 7.55 49.98 36.28
N ALA A 141 7.77 50.01 37.59
CA ALA A 141 6.81 49.46 38.55
C ALA A 141 5.60 50.40 38.66
N GLN A 142 4.39 49.85 38.60
CA GLN A 142 3.16 50.62 38.52
C GLN A 142 2.18 50.13 39.58
N THR A 143 1.54 51.04 40.30
CA THR A 143 0.73 50.73 41.49
C THR A 143 -0.64 51.36 41.37
N ALA A 144 -1.69 50.55 41.57
CA ALA A 144 -3.09 50.97 41.59
C ALA A 144 -3.51 51.85 40.40
N THR A 145 -3.03 51.54 39.19
CA THR A 145 -3.36 52.28 37.95
C THR A 145 -4.01 51.36 36.92
N GLN A 146 -4.83 51.94 36.04
CA GLN A 146 -5.44 51.23 34.90
C GLN A 146 -4.64 51.39 33.62
N THR A 147 -3.97 52.53 33.42
CA THR A 147 -3.11 52.75 32.25
C THR A 147 -1.71 52.28 32.60
N ILE A 148 -1.27 51.25 31.88
CA ILE A 148 -0.05 50.52 32.10
C ILE A 148 0.96 50.86 31.02
N THR A 149 2.10 51.41 31.41
CA THR A 149 3.24 51.59 30.50
C THR A 149 3.85 50.22 30.17
N VAL A 150 3.96 49.93 28.88
CA VAL A 150 4.53 48.71 28.31
C VAL A 150 5.56 49.07 27.24
N ASP A 151 6.49 48.16 26.97
CA ASP A 151 7.52 48.35 25.95
C ASP A 151 6.94 48.50 24.53
N ASP A 152 5.81 47.83 24.27
CA ASP A 152 5.11 47.88 22.98
C ASP A 152 3.64 47.50 23.15
N SER A 153 2.73 48.31 22.63
CA SER A 153 1.29 48.06 22.62
C SER A 153 0.69 47.80 21.24
N ALA A 154 1.51 47.81 20.17
CA ALA A 154 1.03 47.85 18.78
C ALA A 154 0.15 46.67 18.35
N PHE A 155 0.26 45.53 19.06
CA PHE A 155 -0.49 44.30 18.75
C PHE A 155 -1.59 43.98 19.76
N PHE A 156 -1.81 44.85 20.75
CA PHE A 156 -3.00 44.75 21.59
C PHE A 156 -4.17 45.46 20.90
N TYR A 157 -5.38 45.04 21.23
CA TYR A 157 -6.63 45.60 20.74
C TYR A 157 -7.61 45.79 21.90
N VAL A 158 -8.49 46.80 21.77
CA VAL A 158 -9.57 46.99 22.73
C VAL A 158 -10.48 45.76 22.71
N GLY A 159 -10.73 45.18 23.88
CA GLY A 159 -11.45 43.93 24.07
C GLY A 159 -10.56 42.72 24.36
N ASP A 160 -9.25 42.80 24.08
CA ASP A 160 -8.34 41.68 24.33
C ASP A 160 -8.33 41.29 25.81
N VAL A 161 -8.35 39.96 26.05
CA VAL A 161 -8.20 39.39 27.38
C VAL A 161 -6.72 39.04 27.59
N ILE A 162 -6.06 39.81 28.44
CA ILE A 162 -4.62 39.72 28.67
C ILE A 162 -4.30 39.10 30.03
N THR A 163 -3.16 38.44 30.10
CA THR A 163 -2.59 37.85 31.32
C THR A 163 -1.23 38.44 31.59
N PHE A 164 -1.00 38.85 32.84
CA PHE A 164 0.31 39.26 33.33
C PHE A 164 1.01 38.10 34.05
N SER A 165 2.34 37.98 33.95
CA SER A 165 3.09 36.96 34.69
C SER A 165 2.97 37.09 36.21
N ALA A 166 2.82 38.32 36.71
CA ALA A 166 2.52 38.62 38.10
C ALA A 166 1.79 39.96 38.21
N VAL A 167 0.59 39.97 38.82
CA VAL A 167 -0.25 41.16 38.96
C VAL A 167 -1.17 41.07 40.17
N THR A 168 -1.50 42.21 40.78
CA THR A 168 -2.54 42.33 41.83
C THR A 168 -3.62 43.33 41.41
N PRO A 169 -4.92 42.98 41.44
CA PRO A 169 -5.45 41.64 41.69
C PRO A 169 -5.07 40.64 40.58
N SER A 170 -4.88 39.39 40.96
CA SER A 170 -4.55 38.30 40.04
C SER A 170 -5.65 38.03 39.00
N GLY A 171 -5.37 37.17 38.03
CA GLY A 171 -6.30 36.81 36.95
C GLY A 171 -6.18 37.71 35.72
N THR A 172 -6.98 37.39 34.70
CA THR A 172 -6.99 38.10 33.42
C THR A 172 -7.52 39.52 33.55
N LYS A 173 -7.23 40.35 32.57
CA LYS A 173 -7.71 41.73 32.44
C LYS A 173 -8.19 41.97 31.03
N THR A 174 -9.15 42.87 30.85
CA THR A 174 -9.59 43.27 29.50
C THR A 174 -8.95 44.60 29.14
N VAL A 175 -8.39 44.72 27.94
CA VAL A 175 -7.91 45.99 27.39
C VAL A 175 -9.11 46.87 27.05
N THR A 176 -9.20 48.05 27.65
CA THR A 176 -10.31 49.00 27.46
C THR A 176 -9.93 50.21 26.61
N ALA A 177 -8.64 50.55 26.51
CA ALA A 177 -8.12 51.57 25.61
C ALA A 177 -6.63 51.34 25.31
N ILE A 178 -6.14 51.91 24.22
CA ILE A 178 -4.72 51.91 23.83
C ILE A 178 -4.37 53.36 23.52
N PRO A 179 -3.90 54.15 24.52
CA PRO A 179 -3.71 55.58 24.36
C PRO A 179 -2.63 55.97 23.34
N ASP A 180 -1.55 55.18 23.28
CA ASP A 180 -0.40 55.37 22.41
C ASP A 180 0.41 54.07 22.30
N ALA A 181 1.54 54.09 21.58
CA ALA A 181 2.37 52.92 21.29
C ALA A 181 3.00 52.24 22.51
N THR A 182 2.99 52.87 23.68
CA THR A 182 3.62 52.36 24.92
C THR A 182 2.65 52.23 26.09
N HIS A 183 1.34 52.31 25.85
CA HIS A 183 0.35 52.26 26.92
C HIS A 183 -0.84 51.39 26.57
N ILE A 184 -1.28 50.59 27.54
CA ILE A 184 -2.56 49.87 27.51
C ILE A 184 -3.39 50.25 28.74
N THR A 185 -4.69 50.48 28.57
CA THR A 185 -5.61 50.67 29.69
C THR A 185 -6.36 49.37 29.94
N VAL A 186 -6.40 48.92 31.20
CA VAL A 186 -7.07 47.68 31.62
C VAL A 186 -8.37 47.94 32.37
N SER A 187 -9.23 46.91 32.43
CA SER A 187 -10.59 46.97 32.99
C SER A 187 -10.70 47.29 34.48
N VAL A 188 -9.63 47.12 35.25
CA VAL A 188 -9.57 47.42 36.69
C VAL A 188 -8.19 47.94 37.06
N PRO A 189 -8.04 48.79 38.09
CA PRO A 189 -6.72 49.20 38.58
C PRO A 189 -5.88 48.00 39.01
N ILE A 190 -4.60 48.00 38.64
CA ILE A 190 -3.66 46.94 38.98
C ILE A 190 -2.36 47.49 39.59
N THR A 191 -1.68 46.63 40.34
CA THR A 191 -0.29 46.78 40.76
C THR A 191 0.54 45.69 40.09
N VAL A 192 1.59 46.11 39.37
CA VAL A 192 2.43 45.24 38.54
C VAL A 192 3.89 45.70 38.59
N ALA A 193 4.81 44.74 38.66
CA ALA A 193 6.24 45.00 38.75
C ALA A 193 6.84 45.36 37.37
N ASN A 194 7.93 46.13 37.38
CA ASN A 194 8.75 46.33 36.19
C ASN A 194 9.24 44.98 35.65
N GLY A 195 9.18 44.79 34.33
CA GLY A 195 9.60 43.56 33.66
C GLY A 195 8.61 42.40 33.75
N ALA A 196 7.42 42.58 34.35
CA ALA A 196 6.34 41.60 34.24
C ALA A 196 5.95 41.44 32.76
N THR A 197 5.80 40.20 32.28
CA THR A 197 5.33 39.95 30.92
C THR A 197 3.83 40.09 30.87
N VAL A 198 3.30 40.57 29.75
CA VAL A 198 1.86 40.67 29.48
C VAL A 198 1.57 40.20 28.07
N GLN A 199 0.55 39.35 27.91
CA GLN A 199 0.16 38.79 26.62
C GLN A 199 -1.31 38.35 26.54
N ASP A 200 -1.83 38.18 25.33
CA ASP A 200 -3.22 37.79 25.04
C ASP A 200 -3.39 36.32 24.59
N CYS A 201 -2.30 35.58 24.37
CA CYS A 201 -2.34 34.20 23.88
C CYS A 201 -2.40 33.12 24.97
N VAL A 202 -2.62 33.48 26.24
CA VAL A 202 -2.67 32.52 27.36
C VAL A 202 -3.99 32.58 28.10
N ASN A 203 -4.38 31.44 28.69
CA ASN A 203 -5.69 31.25 29.31
C ASN A 203 -6.87 31.43 28.34
N THR A 204 -6.66 31.12 27.07
CA THR A 204 -7.68 31.06 26.03
C THR A 204 -8.20 29.63 25.90
N ASN A 205 -9.49 29.47 25.57
CA ASN A 205 -10.08 28.14 25.36
C ASN A 205 -11.17 28.25 24.29
N PHE A 206 -10.90 27.69 23.11
CA PHE A 206 -11.83 27.70 21.98
C PHE A 206 -13.17 27.08 22.36
N ASN A 207 -13.16 25.87 22.95
CA ASN A 207 -14.38 25.11 23.22
C ASN A 207 -15.31 25.87 24.18
N THR A 208 -14.76 26.54 25.19
CA THR A 208 -15.55 27.38 26.13
C THR A 208 -16.23 28.54 25.40
N ASP A 209 -15.48 29.30 24.60
CA ASP A 209 -16.01 30.46 23.88
C ASP A 209 -17.00 30.05 22.78
N ALA A 210 -16.70 28.98 22.04
CA ALA A 210 -17.54 28.39 21.00
C ALA A 210 -18.89 27.92 21.56
N ASN A 211 -18.86 27.19 22.69
CA ASN A 211 -20.10 26.79 23.38
C ASN A 211 -20.90 27.99 23.87
N ALA A 212 -20.26 29.04 24.40
CA ALA A 212 -20.96 30.23 24.85
C ALA A 212 -21.72 30.92 23.71
N LEU A 213 -21.10 31.05 22.53
CA LEU A 213 -21.74 31.60 21.33
C LEU A 213 -22.91 30.73 20.86
N TRP A 214 -22.68 29.42 20.74
CA TRP A 214 -23.69 28.49 20.27
C TRP A 214 -24.90 28.42 21.21
N ASN A 215 -24.66 28.39 22.52
CA ASN A 215 -25.71 28.34 23.54
C ASN A 215 -26.51 29.65 23.58
N ALA A 216 -25.87 30.80 23.35
CA ALA A 216 -26.54 32.10 23.31
C ALA A 216 -27.51 32.22 22.12
N ASP A 217 -27.15 31.66 20.96
CA ASP A 217 -28.01 31.66 19.77
C ASP A 217 -29.18 30.67 19.89
N THR A 218 -28.91 29.47 20.38
CA THR A 218 -29.87 28.36 20.35
C THR A 218 -30.71 28.22 21.63
N GLY A 219 -30.29 28.83 22.74
CA GLY A 219 -30.87 28.61 24.06
C GLY A 219 -30.62 27.20 24.62
N CYS A 220 -29.80 26.41 23.94
CA CYS A 220 -29.45 25.05 24.33
C CYS A 220 -28.34 25.07 25.39
N ALA A 221 -28.60 24.47 26.56
CA ALA A 221 -27.57 24.31 27.60
C ALA A 221 -26.86 22.93 27.56
N ALA A 222 -27.30 22.03 26.68
CA ALA A 222 -26.69 20.71 26.51
C ALA A 222 -25.51 20.78 25.52
N THR A 223 -24.47 19.98 25.74
CA THR A 223 -23.24 20.00 24.94
C THR A 223 -23.40 19.56 23.47
N ASN A 224 -24.56 19.03 23.07
CA ASN A 224 -24.83 18.54 21.71
C ASN A 224 -26.21 18.95 21.15
N CYS A 225 -26.99 19.74 21.89
CA CYS A 225 -28.31 20.23 21.49
C CYS A 225 -29.28 19.18 20.95
N GLY A 226 -29.34 18.04 21.64
CA GLY A 226 -30.28 16.96 21.34
C GLY A 226 -29.85 16.06 20.19
N SER A 227 -28.70 16.33 19.56
CA SER A 227 -28.03 15.39 18.66
C SER A 227 -27.26 14.33 19.46
N THR A 228 -26.77 13.28 18.81
CA THR A 228 -25.89 12.28 19.46
C THR A 228 -24.56 12.93 19.86
N ILE A 229 -23.97 13.69 18.94
CA ILE A 229 -22.67 14.36 19.09
C ILE A 229 -22.73 15.78 18.55
N HIS A 230 -21.77 16.63 18.92
CA HIS A 230 -21.47 17.87 18.19
C HIS A 230 -20.22 17.70 17.34
N LEU A 231 -20.06 18.56 16.34
CA LEU A 231 -18.85 18.73 15.53
C LEU A 231 -18.61 20.23 15.38
N PHE A 232 -17.52 20.73 15.95
CA PHE A 232 -17.10 22.10 15.75
C PHE A 232 -16.14 22.17 14.57
N VAL A 233 -16.53 22.94 13.55
CA VAL A 233 -15.67 23.24 12.40
C VAL A 233 -15.20 24.68 12.55
N TYR A 234 -13.90 24.90 12.62
CA TYR A 234 -13.34 26.26 12.71
C TYR A 234 -12.58 26.63 11.44
N ALA A 235 -12.58 27.93 11.11
CA ALA A 235 -11.84 28.49 10.00
C ALA A 235 -10.32 28.29 10.14
N GLY A 236 -9.65 27.84 9.09
CA GLY A 236 -8.22 27.52 9.11
C GLY A 236 -7.96 26.01 9.15
N TYR A 237 -6.85 25.61 9.75
CA TYR A 237 -6.28 24.26 9.59
C TYR A 237 -6.09 23.56 10.93
N ASP A 238 -6.07 22.23 10.90
CA ASP A 238 -5.42 21.50 11.97
C ASP A 238 -3.91 21.67 11.84
N GLU A 239 -3.22 22.13 12.88
CA GLU A 239 -1.75 22.27 12.93
C GLU A 239 -1.05 20.98 12.47
N THR A 240 -1.62 19.82 12.86
CA THR A 240 -1.16 18.47 12.47
C THR A 240 -1.06 18.23 10.96
N SER A 241 -1.76 19.02 10.16
CA SER A 241 -1.85 18.87 8.71
C SER A 241 -0.88 19.78 7.96
N VAL A 242 -0.37 20.84 8.59
CA VAL A 242 0.42 21.90 7.94
C VAL A 242 1.83 22.09 8.52
N TRP A 243 2.09 21.63 9.76
CA TRP A 243 3.34 21.96 10.46
C TRP A 243 4.60 21.47 9.71
N GLN A 244 4.54 20.34 9.00
CA GLN A 244 5.71 19.73 8.36
C GLN A 244 5.89 20.30 6.96
N GLU A 245 4.80 20.31 6.19
CA GLU A 245 4.73 20.73 4.79
C GLU A 245 5.12 22.20 4.63
N PHE A 246 4.67 23.05 5.56
CA PHE A 246 4.94 24.48 5.59
C PHE A 246 5.93 24.88 6.69
N GLY A 247 6.73 23.90 7.13
CA GLY A 247 7.87 24.04 8.02
C GLY A 247 9.12 23.45 7.36
N GLU A 248 9.61 22.34 7.90
CA GLU A 248 10.89 21.72 7.53
C GLU A 248 10.95 21.18 6.09
N MET A 249 9.79 20.93 5.44
CA MET A 249 9.74 20.55 4.02
C MET A 249 9.94 21.76 3.09
N MET A 250 9.37 22.91 3.45
CA MET A 250 9.40 24.12 2.63
C MET A 250 10.65 24.96 2.88
N PHE A 251 11.17 24.96 4.11
CA PHE A 251 12.29 25.80 4.53
C PHE A 251 13.45 24.96 5.03
N GLN A 252 14.67 25.31 4.60
CA GLN A 252 15.88 24.57 4.97
C GLN A 252 16.19 24.72 6.46
N ASN A 253 16.06 25.95 6.98
CA ASN A 253 16.21 26.28 8.39
C ASN A 253 15.10 27.26 8.82
N LYS A 254 14.85 27.36 10.12
CA LYS A 254 13.84 28.28 10.68
C LYS A 254 14.15 29.76 10.41
N GLU A 255 15.43 30.10 10.21
CA GLU A 255 15.87 31.44 9.84
C GLU A 255 15.56 31.81 8.38
N ASP A 256 15.29 30.83 7.52
CA ASP A 256 14.98 31.04 6.09
C ASP A 256 13.50 31.40 5.86
N ILE A 257 12.66 31.33 6.90
CA ILE A 257 11.22 31.58 6.81
C ILE A 257 10.94 33.04 6.45
N PRO A 258 10.32 33.33 5.29
CA PRO A 258 10.02 34.70 4.88
C PRO A 258 8.93 35.33 5.76
N HIS A 259 9.25 36.45 6.40
CA HIS A 259 8.35 37.13 7.32
C HIS A 259 7.01 37.54 6.68
N ALA A 260 7.03 38.02 5.44
CA ALA A 260 5.88 38.68 4.82
C ALA A 260 4.61 37.82 4.74
N VAL A 261 4.77 36.50 4.71
CA VAL A 261 3.67 35.54 4.58
C VAL A 261 3.68 34.51 5.70
N TRP A 262 4.86 34.01 6.07
CA TRP A 262 5.01 32.84 6.94
C TRP A 262 5.42 33.19 8.37
N GLY A 263 5.78 34.46 8.62
CA GLY A 263 6.28 34.93 9.91
C GLY A 263 5.20 35.54 10.80
N ASN A 264 5.61 35.85 12.02
CA ASN A 264 4.74 36.52 12.98
C ASN A 264 4.38 37.93 12.48
N PRO A 265 3.12 38.38 12.59
CA PRO A 265 2.74 39.73 12.17
C PRO A 265 3.48 40.82 12.96
N ASN A 266 3.99 40.50 14.17
CA ASN A 266 4.88 41.36 14.93
C ASN A 266 6.35 41.18 14.48
N PRO A 267 6.97 42.20 13.84
CA PRO A 267 8.33 42.09 13.31
C PRO A 267 9.43 42.03 14.36
N LYS A 268 9.09 42.20 15.64
CA LYS A 268 10.00 41.99 16.77
C LYS A 268 9.99 40.53 17.26
N LYS A 269 9.14 39.67 16.70
CA LYS A 269 9.01 38.26 17.06
C LYS A 269 9.61 37.35 15.99
N PRO A 270 9.95 36.09 16.34
CA PRO A 270 10.47 35.14 15.36
C PRO A 270 9.44 34.76 14.29
N ASN A 271 9.91 34.40 13.10
CA ASN A 271 9.07 33.88 12.01
C ASN A 271 8.66 32.41 12.19
N TRP A 272 8.99 31.82 13.32
CA TRP A 272 8.81 30.40 13.61
C TRP A 272 8.35 30.20 15.04
N VAL A 273 7.68 29.07 15.29
CA VAL A 273 7.26 28.62 16.62
C VAL A 273 7.50 27.13 16.76
N ALA A 274 7.65 26.62 17.98
CA ALA A 274 7.68 25.18 18.20
C ALA A 274 6.27 24.60 18.03
N SER A 275 6.17 23.43 17.41
CA SER A 275 4.91 22.70 17.33
C SER A 275 4.80 21.69 18.47
N ARG A 276 3.69 20.94 18.50
CA ARG A 276 3.58 19.75 19.35
C ARG A 276 4.66 18.70 19.02
N TYR A 277 5.06 18.60 17.76
CA TYR A 277 5.90 17.52 17.25
C TYR A 277 7.39 17.84 17.23
N VAL A 278 7.76 19.05 16.84
CA VAL A 278 9.15 19.46 16.58
C VAL A 278 9.46 20.82 17.19
N ASP A 279 10.75 21.14 17.25
CA ASP A 279 11.24 22.38 17.86
C ASP A 279 10.90 23.64 17.05
N TRP A 280 10.55 23.50 15.77
CA TRP A 280 10.14 24.64 14.94
C TRP A 280 9.27 24.25 13.73
N THR A 281 8.36 25.15 13.37
CA THR A 281 7.68 25.26 12.08
C THR A 281 7.48 26.75 11.78
N SER A 282 6.96 27.12 10.60
CA SER A 282 6.62 28.52 10.32
C SER A 282 5.56 29.03 11.30
N TRP A 283 5.60 30.31 11.65
CA TRP A 283 4.62 30.90 12.56
C TRP A 283 3.19 30.75 12.03
N PHE A 284 3.00 30.93 10.72
CA PHE A 284 1.68 30.80 10.08
C PHE A 284 1.11 29.37 10.14
N ALA A 285 1.97 28.34 10.10
CA ALA A 285 1.55 26.96 10.33
C ALA A 285 1.31 26.66 11.82
N GLY A 286 2.13 27.21 12.72
CA GLY A 286 2.05 26.95 14.15
C GLY A 286 1.01 27.79 14.91
N GLU A 287 0.43 28.84 14.31
CA GLU A 287 -0.73 29.56 14.87
C GLU A 287 -2.05 28.82 14.67
N GLN A 288 -2.05 27.77 13.85
CA GLN A 288 -3.21 26.92 13.64
C GLN A 288 -3.52 26.11 14.91
N GLN A 289 -4.76 25.64 15.05
CA GLN A 289 -5.19 24.90 16.24
C GLN A 289 -5.02 23.40 16.08
N TRP A 290 -5.05 22.66 17.20
CA TRP A 290 -5.05 21.21 17.15
C TRP A 290 -6.47 20.65 16.93
N GLY A 291 -6.61 19.65 16.06
CA GLY A 291 -7.85 18.86 15.95
C GLY A 291 -8.04 18.02 17.22
N GLU A 292 -9.12 18.23 17.96
CA GLU A 292 -9.34 17.61 19.27
C GLU A 292 -10.47 16.59 19.28
N SER A 293 -10.35 15.65 20.22
CA SER A 293 -11.35 14.61 20.50
C SER A 293 -12.61 15.04 21.23
N SER A 294 -12.72 16.33 21.54
CA SER A 294 -14.01 17.00 21.72
C SER A 294 -14.82 17.08 20.40
N ILE A 295 -14.23 16.65 19.28
CA ILE A 295 -14.73 16.80 17.89
C ILE A 295 -14.68 18.28 17.45
N ARG A 296 -13.56 18.94 17.74
CA ARG A 296 -13.17 20.25 17.19
C ARG A 296 -12.16 20.06 16.07
N GLN A 297 -12.47 20.51 14.87
CA GLN A 297 -11.71 20.20 13.66
C GLN A 297 -11.58 21.43 12.74
N GLY A 298 -10.41 21.62 12.14
CA GLY A 298 -10.18 22.66 11.14
C GLY A 298 -10.81 22.29 9.79
N GLU A 299 -10.83 23.24 8.85
CA GLU A 299 -11.38 23.03 7.50
C GLU A 299 -10.63 21.95 6.70
N SER A 300 -9.38 21.65 7.08
CA SER A 300 -8.53 20.62 6.48
C SER A 300 -8.65 19.25 7.14
N SER A 301 -9.47 19.08 8.18
CA SER A 301 -9.52 17.82 8.90
C SER A 301 -10.26 16.72 8.14
N GLY A 302 -9.56 15.62 7.87
CA GLY A 302 -10.13 14.34 7.47
C GLY A 302 -10.40 13.37 8.64
N THR A 303 -9.86 13.63 9.84
CA THR A 303 -9.84 12.66 10.95
C THR A 303 -11.14 12.60 11.75
N ILE A 304 -12.25 13.11 11.23
CA ILE A 304 -13.54 13.18 11.96
C ILE A 304 -14.03 11.79 12.36
N THR A 305 -13.83 10.75 11.52
CA THR A 305 -14.21 9.36 11.84
C THR A 305 -13.45 8.80 13.05
N HIS A 306 -12.20 9.20 13.24
CA HIS A 306 -11.41 8.88 14.43
C HIS A 306 -12.07 9.46 15.68
N GLU A 307 -12.42 10.75 15.64
CA GLU A 307 -13.02 11.43 16.79
C GLU A 307 -14.42 10.92 17.13
N ILE A 308 -15.21 10.56 16.12
CA ILE A 308 -16.52 9.92 16.33
C ILE A 308 -16.36 8.59 17.07
N SER A 309 -15.27 7.86 16.82
CA SER A 309 -14.99 6.59 17.51
C SER A 309 -14.82 6.81 19.02
N HIS A 310 -14.05 7.83 19.42
CA HIS A 310 -13.93 8.21 20.84
C HIS A 310 -15.28 8.58 21.45
N ASN A 311 -16.06 9.42 20.77
CA ASN A 311 -17.26 10.01 21.35
C ASN A 311 -18.40 9.00 21.51
N ILE A 312 -18.55 8.10 20.54
CA ILE A 312 -19.69 7.17 20.48
C ILE A 312 -19.40 5.86 21.22
N PHE A 313 -18.12 5.47 21.34
CA PHE A 313 -17.72 4.18 21.91
C PHE A 313 -16.75 4.28 23.09
N SER A 314 -16.22 5.46 23.41
CA SER A 314 -15.27 5.64 24.52
C SER A 314 -14.01 4.77 24.41
N VAL A 315 -13.55 4.50 23.20
CA VAL A 315 -12.22 3.91 22.95
C VAL A 315 -11.16 5.02 23.05
N GLY A 316 -9.96 4.72 23.57
CA GLY A 316 -8.82 5.63 23.62
C GLY A 316 -8.09 5.78 22.28
N ASP A 317 -7.05 6.61 22.28
CA ASP A 317 -6.08 6.74 21.17
C ASP A 317 -5.02 5.65 21.26
N ASN A 318 -4.55 5.10 20.13
CA ASN A 318 -3.50 4.08 20.07
C ASN A 318 -2.20 4.60 19.39
N ASN A 319 -2.10 5.90 19.14
CA ASN A 319 -0.99 6.51 18.41
C ASN A 319 0.08 7.10 19.33
N ASN A 320 1.32 7.05 18.85
CA ASN A 320 2.49 7.66 19.49
C ASN A 320 2.77 9.08 18.96
N ASN A 321 3.86 9.71 19.42
CA ASN A 321 4.50 10.82 18.72
C ASN A 321 5.82 10.33 18.09
N PRO A 322 5.95 10.25 16.75
CA PRO A 322 7.08 9.59 16.10
C PRO A 322 8.32 10.48 16.00
N TYR A 323 8.23 11.74 16.41
CA TYR A 323 9.28 12.73 16.27
C TYR A 323 10.02 13.03 17.58
N VAL A 324 9.59 12.43 18.70
CA VAL A 324 10.15 12.68 20.03
C VAL A 324 10.97 11.48 20.50
N THR A 325 12.19 11.75 20.97
CA THR A 325 13.06 10.75 21.60
C THR A 325 12.85 10.67 23.12
N PRO A 326 12.99 9.50 23.76
CA PRO A 326 13.28 8.20 23.14
C PRO A 326 12.11 7.75 22.26
N TYR A 327 12.44 7.16 21.10
CA TYR A 327 11.44 6.72 20.14
C TYR A 327 10.67 5.52 20.71
N HIS A 328 9.35 5.57 20.62
CA HIS A 328 8.46 4.44 20.90
C HIS A 328 7.74 4.09 19.61
N ARG A 329 7.84 2.86 19.11
CA ARG A 329 7.11 2.42 17.90
C ARG A 329 5.61 2.57 18.14
N VAL A 330 4.90 2.93 17.07
CA VAL A 330 3.44 2.97 17.05
C VAL A 330 2.84 1.59 17.34
N GLY A 331 1.62 1.55 17.89
CA GLY A 331 0.96 0.29 18.24
C GLY A 331 0.47 -0.45 17.01
N SER A 332 -0.42 0.17 16.24
CA SER A 332 -1.12 -0.43 15.09
C SER A 332 -0.91 0.30 13.77
N GLY A 333 -0.39 1.51 13.80
CA GLY A 333 -0.02 2.29 12.63
C GLY A 333 -1.13 2.48 11.61
N THR A 334 -0.87 2.16 10.35
CA THR A 334 -1.80 2.31 9.21
C THR A 334 -3.01 1.38 9.27
N TRP A 335 -3.03 0.41 10.19
CA TRP A 335 -4.00 -0.69 10.21
C TRP A 335 -5.21 -0.49 11.13
N ASP A 336 -5.23 0.56 11.95
CA ASP A 336 -6.35 0.86 12.86
C ASP A 336 -6.77 2.33 12.74
N MET A 337 -8.09 2.54 12.62
CA MET A 337 -8.70 3.86 12.74
C MET A 337 -8.28 4.57 14.04
N MET A 338 -8.12 3.87 15.16
CA MET A 338 -7.74 4.49 16.44
C MET A 338 -6.25 4.85 16.55
N ASP A 339 -5.50 4.68 15.48
CA ASP A 339 -4.11 5.06 15.34
C ASP A 339 -3.96 5.96 14.10
N ARG A 340 -2.84 5.88 13.38
CA ARG A 340 -2.62 6.62 12.13
C ARG A 340 -3.21 5.97 10.88
N GLY A 341 -3.97 4.90 11.02
CA GLY A 341 -4.91 4.46 9.98
C GLY A 341 -5.92 5.57 9.66
N SER A 342 -6.20 6.46 10.61
CA SER A 342 -6.96 7.70 10.40
C SER A 342 -6.33 8.66 9.37
N PHE A 343 -5.06 8.50 9.01
CA PHE A 343 -4.36 9.34 8.02
C PHE A 343 -4.37 8.73 6.61
N ASN A 344 -4.92 7.52 6.45
CA ASN A 344 -4.97 6.85 5.15
C ASN A 344 -5.81 7.66 4.14
N GLY A 345 -5.49 7.45 2.87
CA GLY A 345 -6.15 8.08 1.73
C GLY A 345 -5.20 8.40 0.59
N PRO A 346 -5.75 8.88 -0.54
CA PRO A 346 -4.97 9.31 -1.69
C PRO A 346 -3.87 10.30 -1.31
N GLY A 347 -2.67 10.13 -1.85
CA GLY A 347 -1.52 11.01 -1.55
C GLY A 347 -0.90 10.83 -0.15
N GLY A 348 -1.52 10.11 0.78
CA GLY A 348 -0.96 9.85 2.11
C GLY A 348 -0.87 11.08 3.03
N PRO A 349 -0.07 11.03 4.11
CA PRO A 349 -0.12 12.01 5.20
C PRO A 349 0.25 13.44 4.78
N HIS A 350 1.12 13.62 3.78
CA HIS A 350 1.59 14.93 3.32
C HIS A 350 0.60 15.71 2.43
N ASN A 351 -0.61 15.17 2.25
CA ASN A 351 -1.70 15.84 1.53
C ASN A 351 -2.92 16.08 2.43
N ARG A 352 -2.73 16.12 3.75
CA ARG A 352 -3.81 16.34 4.73
C ARG A 352 -4.24 17.81 4.87
N TRP A 353 -3.43 18.76 4.39
CA TRP A 353 -3.68 20.19 4.55
C TRP A 353 -4.69 20.77 3.56
N GLU A 354 -5.20 19.99 2.61
CA GLU A 354 -6.12 20.54 1.60
C GLU A 354 -7.49 20.90 2.17
N VAL A 355 -8.09 21.98 1.66
CA VAL A 355 -9.42 22.48 2.07
C VAL A 355 -10.37 22.48 0.87
N PRO A 356 -11.47 21.70 0.89
CA PRO A 356 -11.82 20.72 1.92
C PRO A 356 -10.93 19.46 1.83
N ALA A 357 -10.87 18.69 2.92
CA ALA A 357 -10.04 17.49 3.06
C ALA A 357 -10.42 16.37 2.07
N GLN A 358 -9.70 16.28 0.94
CA GLN A 358 -9.99 15.33 -0.14
C GLN A 358 -8.98 14.17 -0.25
N TYR A 359 -7.83 14.25 0.42
CA TYR A 359 -6.70 13.35 0.17
C TYR A 359 -6.31 12.58 1.44
N GLY A 360 -5.13 12.82 2.01
CA GLY A 360 -4.73 12.18 3.26
C GLY A 360 -5.80 12.39 4.33
N ALA A 361 -6.05 11.35 5.12
CA ALA A 361 -7.12 11.28 6.13
C ALA A 361 -8.57 11.26 5.61
N SER A 362 -8.82 11.29 4.28
CA SER A 362 -10.19 11.18 3.74
C SER A 362 -10.74 9.75 3.72
N MET A 363 -9.85 8.74 3.72
CA MET A 363 -10.19 7.33 3.58
C MET A 363 -9.45 6.49 4.62
N GLY A 364 -9.79 6.71 5.90
CA GLY A 364 -9.13 6.05 7.01
C GLY A 364 -9.33 4.53 7.06
N ALA A 365 -8.39 3.82 7.70
CA ALA A 365 -8.43 2.37 7.89
C ALA A 365 -9.68 1.89 8.62
N GLU A 366 -9.95 0.59 8.55
CA GLU A 366 -10.99 -0.01 9.39
C GLU A 366 -10.57 -0.07 10.86
N HIS A 367 -11.53 -0.31 11.74
CA HIS A 367 -11.24 -0.69 13.13
C HIS A 367 -10.72 -2.14 13.19
N THR A 368 -9.70 -2.39 14.02
CA THR A 368 -9.18 -3.75 14.29
C THR A 368 -10.24 -4.67 14.90
N LEU A 369 -10.07 -6.00 14.81
CA LEU A 369 -11.00 -7.00 15.37
C LEU A 369 -11.30 -6.75 16.85
N ARG A 370 -10.28 -6.39 17.64
CA ARG A 370 -10.43 -6.00 19.05
C ARG A 370 -11.47 -4.90 19.21
N SER A 371 -11.31 -3.83 18.43
CA SER A 371 -12.20 -2.66 18.45
C SER A 371 -13.59 -3.02 17.93
N LYS A 372 -13.71 -3.77 16.83
CA LYS A 372 -15.01 -4.21 16.28
C LYS A 372 -15.80 -5.10 17.26
N VAL A 373 -15.13 -5.97 18.00
CA VAL A 373 -15.77 -6.77 19.07
C VAL A 373 -16.21 -5.86 20.23
N GLY A 374 -15.34 -4.99 20.72
CA GLY A 374 -15.68 -4.12 21.85
C GLY A 374 -16.73 -3.06 21.53
N MET A 375 -16.85 -2.62 20.27
CA MET A 375 -17.92 -1.76 19.77
C MET A 375 -19.24 -2.51 19.53
N GLY A 376 -19.22 -3.84 19.56
CA GLY A 376 -20.38 -4.70 19.32
C GLY A 376 -20.73 -4.90 17.84
N PHE A 377 -19.80 -4.60 16.92
CA PHE A 377 -20.00 -4.81 15.49
C PHE A 377 -19.83 -6.29 15.13
N VAL A 378 -18.85 -6.96 15.72
CA VAL A 378 -18.60 -8.39 15.53
C VAL A 378 -18.99 -9.14 16.82
N PRO A 379 -20.01 -10.03 16.77
CA PRO A 379 -20.38 -10.82 17.94
C PRO A 379 -19.34 -11.91 18.22
N ASN A 380 -19.10 -12.20 19.50
CA ASN A 380 -18.16 -13.25 19.94
C ASN A 380 -18.40 -14.61 19.27
N SER A 381 -19.66 -14.94 18.93
CA SER A 381 -20.04 -16.20 18.27
C SER A 381 -19.47 -16.36 16.85
N GLN A 382 -19.06 -15.27 16.19
CA GLN A 382 -18.44 -15.30 14.87
C GLN A 382 -16.91 -15.34 14.92
N VAL A 383 -16.31 -15.14 16.10
CA VAL A 383 -14.87 -15.17 16.30
C VAL A 383 -14.49 -16.56 16.82
N LEU A 384 -13.43 -17.17 16.29
CA LEU A 384 -12.83 -18.35 16.93
C LEU A 384 -12.14 -17.89 18.22
N ARG A 385 -12.64 -18.29 19.38
CA ARG A 385 -12.12 -17.82 20.68
C ARG A 385 -11.49 -18.99 21.43
N VAL A 386 -10.17 -18.96 21.59
CA VAL A 386 -9.39 -20.04 22.20
C VAL A 386 -8.50 -19.52 23.33
N ASN A 387 -8.19 -20.39 24.29
CA ASN A 387 -7.27 -20.11 25.40
C ASN A 387 -5.91 -20.73 25.09
N ARG A 388 -4.81 -20.04 25.41
CA ARG A 388 -3.44 -20.57 25.26
C ARG A 388 -3.26 -21.93 25.96
N ASN A 389 -3.63 -22.04 27.23
CA ASN A 389 -3.48 -23.30 27.97
C ASN A 389 -4.53 -24.32 27.56
N GLY A 390 -5.67 -23.85 27.05
CA GLY A 390 -6.67 -24.69 26.41
C GLY A 390 -6.10 -25.38 25.17
N LEU A 391 -5.37 -24.66 24.31
CA LEU A 391 -4.74 -25.21 23.09
C LEU A 391 -3.73 -26.33 23.40
N ALA A 392 -2.98 -26.24 24.51
CA ALA A 392 -2.08 -27.32 24.92
C ALA A 392 -2.83 -28.64 25.18
N GLN A 393 -4.05 -28.55 25.70
CA GLN A 393 -4.89 -29.70 26.05
C GLN A 393 -5.80 -30.14 24.91
N SER A 394 -6.20 -29.21 24.04
CA SER A 394 -7.17 -29.42 22.98
C SER A 394 -6.55 -29.64 21.60
N GLY A 395 -5.27 -29.31 21.42
CA GLY A 395 -4.57 -29.37 20.14
C GLY A 395 -4.67 -28.05 19.37
N LEU A 396 -4.06 -28.00 18.18
CA LEU A 396 -4.13 -26.82 17.32
C LEU A 396 -5.56 -26.57 16.84
N ALA A 397 -5.88 -25.31 16.58
CA ALA A 397 -7.13 -24.89 15.97
C ALA A 397 -6.85 -24.25 14.60
N VAL A 398 -7.73 -24.51 13.63
CA VAL A 398 -7.68 -23.89 12.29
C VAL A 398 -9.03 -23.26 12.00
N ALA A 399 -9.01 -22.04 11.46
CA ALA A 399 -10.20 -21.34 10.99
C ALA A 399 -10.02 -20.80 9.57
N ASP A 400 -11.14 -20.73 8.85
CA ASP A 400 -11.30 -19.90 7.67
C ASP A 400 -11.73 -18.49 8.11
N VAL A 401 -10.89 -17.51 7.85
CA VAL A 401 -11.07 -16.12 8.30
C VAL A 401 -11.36 -15.24 7.08
N VAL A 402 -12.52 -14.58 7.10
CA VAL A 402 -12.93 -13.63 6.07
C VAL A 402 -12.28 -12.26 6.26
N ALA A 403 -12.13 -11.51 5.17
CA ALA A 403 -11.65 -10.13 5.20
C ALA A 403 -12.44 -9.23 6.17
N ARG A 404 -11.69 -8.39 6.89
CA ARG A 404 -12.16 -7.42 7.89
C ARG A 404 -13.17 -6.41 7.35
N ALA A 405 -13.11 -6.10 6.05
CA ALA A 405 -14.06 -5.23 5.37
C ALA A 405 -15.53 -5.72 5.47
N VAL A 406 -15.76 -7.03 5.59
CA VAL A 406 -17.11 -7.63 5.66
C VAL A 406 -17.33 -8.49 6.90
N ASN A 407 -16.40 -8.46 7.86
CA ASN A 407 -16.42 -9.38 9.01
C ASN A 407 -17.51 -9.07 10.06
N ALA A 408 -18.22 -7.94 9.92
CA ALA A 408 -19.38 -7.59 10.74
C ALA A 408 -20.71 -8.19 10.21
N GLU A 409 -20.70 -8.76 9.00
CA GLU A 409 -21.84 -9.46 8.41
C GLU A 409 -22.06 -10.84 9.07
N PRO A 410 -23.27 -11.42 8.99
CA PRO A 410 -23.48 -12.84 9.26
C PRO A 410 -22.58 -13.72 8.38
N GLN A 411 -21.75 -14.56 9.01
CA GLN A 411 -20.85 -15.46 8.30
C GLN A 411 -21.52 -16.82 8.00
N ALA A 412 -21.17 -17.42 6.87
CA ALA A 412 -21.58 -18.78 6.55
C ALA A 412 -20.98 -19.78 7.55
N THR A 413 -21.62 -20.94 7.72
CA THR A 413 -21.14 -21.99 8.63
C THR A 413 -19.70 -22.39 8.29
N GLY A 414 -18.82 -22.33 9.29
CA GLY A 414 -17.40 -22.67 9.14
C GLY A 414 -16.48 -21.48 8.86
N ILE A 415 -17.04 -20.31 8.49
CA ILE A 415 -16.29 -19.08 8.28
C ILE A 415 -16.32 -18.24 9.57
N ARG A 416 -15.20 -17.61 9.91
CA ARG A 416 -15.02 -16.78 11.10
C ARG A 416 -14.66 -15.35 10.72
N SER A 417 -15.09 -14.39 11.53
CA SER A 417 -14.74 -12.97 11.39
C SER A 417 -13.31 -12.64 11.82
N GLY A 418 -12.63 -13.61 12.46
CA GLY A 418 -11.30 -13.50 13.01
C GLY A 418 -11.04 -14.56 14.09
N ILE A 419 -9.83 -14.56 14.64
CA ILE A 419 -9.42 -15.43 15.75
C ILE A 419 -9.02 -14.56 16.94
N GLN A 420 -9.38 -14.97 18.14
CA GLN A 420 -8.92 -14.38 19.40
C GLN A 420 -8.31 -15.45 20.30
N VAL A 421 -7.04 -15.27 20.66
CA VAL A 421 -6.25 -16.21 21.46
C VAL A 421 -5.96 -15.58 22.81
N PHE A 422 -6.67 -16.01 23.85
CA PHE A 422 -6.51 -15.49 25.20
C PHE A 422 -5.24 -16.01 25.88
N LEU A 423 -4.50 -15.09 26.49
CA LEU A 423 -3.41 -15.40 27.41
C LEU A 423 -4.02 -15.67 28.79
N ASP A 424 -4.04 -16.93 29.20
CA ASP A 424 -4.76 -17.40 30.40
C ASP A 424 -3.84 -18.13 31.39
N GLY A 425 -4.28 -18.29 32.64
CA GLY A 425 -3.48 -18.92 33.71
C GLY A 425 -2.95 -17.91 34.72
N SER A 426 -1.87 -18.25 35.42
CA SER A 426 -1.34 -17.41 36.49
C SER A 426 -0.76 -16.10 35.95
N ALA A 427 -1.05 -14.99 36.65
CA ALA A 427 -0.47 -13.70 36.36
C ALA A 427 1.07 -13.70 36.55
N PRO A 428 1.83 -12.91 35.76
CA PRO A 428 1.36 -12.15 34.59
C PRO A 428 0.92 -13.12 33.47
N VAL A 429 -0.21 -12.83 32.83
CA VAL A 429 -0.82 -13.78 31.89
C VAL A 429 0.00 -13.90 30.60
N ASP A 430 0.49 -12.77 30.11
CA ASP A 430 1.55 -12.68 29.11
C ASP A 430 2.91 -13.00 29.75
N LYS A 431 3.65 -13.91 29.12
CA LYS A 431 4.91 -14.47 29.60
C LYS A 431 6.12 -13.88 28.91
N GLU A 432 5.95 -12.98 27.93
CA GLU A 432 7.08 -12.29 27.33
C GLU A 432 7.93 -11.56 28.38
N PRO A 433 9.26 -11.52 28.20
CA PRO A 433 10.12 -10.81 29.13
C PRO A 433 9.81 -9.31 29.14
N THR A 434 10.01 -8.66 30.28
CA THR A 434 9.99 -7.20 30.35
C THR A 434 11.08 -6.62 29.46
N CYS A 435 10.75 -5.57 28.71
CA CYS A 435 11.70 -4.75 27.96
C CYS A 435 11.60 -3.28 28.40
N ASP A 436 12.63 -2.48 28.12
CA ASP A 436 12.65 -1.05 28.44
C ASP A 436 12.27 -0.21 27.22
N ILE A 437 11.09 0.40 27.28
CA ILE A 437 10.54 1.26 26.24
C ILE A 437 11.45 2.47 25.94
N ASN A 438 12.27 2.92 26.88
CA ASN A 438 13.11 4.10 26.66
C ASN A 438 14.42 3.78 25.95
N THR A 439 14.76 2.51 25.79
CA THR A 439 16.00 2.06 25.14
C THR A 439 15.74 1.15 23.94
N ASN A 440 14.55 0.54 23.83
CA ASN A 440 14.13 -0.24 22.68
C ASN A 440 12.82 0.31 22.07
N PRO A 441 12.86 0.90 20.86
CA PRO A 441 11.66 1.45 20.22
C PRO A 441 10.61 0.39 19.89
N THR A 442 11.00 -0.87 19.67
CA THR A 442 10.04 -1.96 19.37
C THR A 442 9.51 -2.64 20.63
N CYS A 443 9.78 -2.09 21.81
CA CYS A 443 9.26 -2.61 23.07
C CYS A 443 7.82 -2.16 23.30
N ASP A 444 6.92 -3.12 23.48
CA ASP A 444 5.51 -2.93 23.82
C ASP A 444 5.26 -2.89 25.35
N GLY A 445 6.35 -2.85 26.13
CA GLY A 445 6.39 -2.95 27.58
C GLY A 445 6.72 -4.37 28.11
N GLY A 446 6.54 -5.42 27.30
CA GLY A 446 6.71 -6.83 27.67
C GLY A 446 5.64 -7.33 28.65
N GLY A 447 5.37 -8.63 28.68
CA GLY A 447 4.16 -9.20 29.29
C GLY A 447 3.78 -8.73 30.71
N PRO A 448 4.69 -8.69 31.70
CA PRO A 448 4.36 -8.25 33.06
C PRO A 448 3.94 -6.79 33.17
N SER A 449 4.50 -5.91 32.34
CA SER A 449 4.22 -4.46 32.36
C SER A 449 3.18 -4.07 31.32
N GLY A 450 3.21 -4.70 30.15
CA GLY A 450 2.33 -4.44 29.01
C GLY A 450 0.88 -4.81 29.26
N GLN A 451 0.59 -5.70 30.23
CA GLN A 451 -0.79 -6.10 30.59
C GLN A 451 -1.60 -6.63 29.38
N TRP A 452 -0.91 -7.24 28.42
CA TRP A 452 -1.52 -7.84 27.26
C TRP A 452 -2.31 -9.08 27.65
N THR A 453 -3.46 -9.28 27.02
CA THR A 453 -4.44 -10.28 27.44
C THR A 453 -4.80 -11.28 26.36
N ASN A 454 -4.60 -10.93 25.09
CA ASN A 454 -4.91 -11.81 23.98
C ASN A 454 -4.19 -11.38 22.70
N TYR A 455 -4.10 -12.29 21.74
CA TYR A 455 -3.83 -11.98 20.34
C TYR A 455 -5.12 -11.98 19.53
N SER A 456 -5.18 -11.16 18.49
CA SER A 456 -6.16 -11.24 17.41
C SER A 456 -5.48 -11.56 16.08
N LEU A 457 -6.15 -12.35 15.25
CA LEU A 457 -5.77 -12.60 13.86
C LEU A 457 -6.93 -12.24 12.96
N GLU A 458 -6.68 -11.39 11.97
CA GLU A 458 -7.69 -10.92 11.02
C GLU A 458 -7.15 -10.82 9.61
N THR A 459 -8.01 -11.10 8.62
CA THR A 459 -7.67 -10.98 7.21
C THR A 459 -7.91 -9.56 6.75
N VAL A 460 -6.90 -8.94 6.16
CA VAL A 460 -6.96 -7.60 5.58
C VAL A 460 -7.07 -7.71 4.06
N GLN A 461 -7.99 -6.93 3.48
CA GLN A 461 -8.16 -6.83 2.03
C GLN A 461 -8.34 -5.37 1.64
N ARG A 462 -7.61 -4.95 0.60
CA ARG A 462 -7.67 -3.61 0.03
C ARG A 462 -8.92 -3.40 -0.82
N VAL A 463 -10.05 -3.26 -0.14
CA VAL A 463 -11.37 -2.92 -0.66
C VAL A 463 -12.08 -1.97 0.31
N GLY A 464 -13.12 -1.27 -0.15
CA GLY A 464 -13.80 -0.26 0.65
C GLY A 464 -12.84 0.83 1.10
N TYR A 465 -12.99 1.30 2.34
CA TYR A 465 -12.06 2.21 2.98
C TYR A 465 -10.66 1.57 3.17
N GLY A 466 -10.59 0.24 3.33
CA GLY A 466 -9.34 -0.53 3.34
C GLY A 466 -8.54 -0.48 2.03
N SER A 467 -9.09 0.06 0.92
CA SER A 467 -8.36 0.22 -0.36
C SER A 467 -7.02 0.97 -0.23
N PHE A 468 -6.94 1.86 0.76
CA PHE A 468 -5.78 2.73 1.04
C PHE A 468 -4.84 2.20 2.13
N GLU A 469 -5.10 1.00 2.62
CA GLU A 469 -4.13 0.25 3.44
C GLU A 469 -2.99 -0.26 2.54
N PRO A 470 -1.77 -0.46 3.08
CA PRO A 470 -0.61 -0.74 2.24
C PRO A 470 -0.64 -2.13 1.60
N ASP A 471 -1.29 -3.13 2.20
CA ASP A 471 -1.20 -4.53 1.77
C ASP A 471 -2.48 -5.38 2.03
N ASN A 472 -2.54 -6.61 1.51
CA ASN A 472 -3.55 -7.63 1.79
C ASN A 472 -2.89 -8.85 2.44
N GLY A 473 -3.39 -9.33 3.56
CA GLY A 473 -2.72 -10.40 4.30
C GLY A 473 -3.40 -10.73 5.61
N VAL A 474 -2.66 -11.33 6.54
CA VAL A 474 -3.13 -11.56 7.91
C VAL A 474 -2.43 -10.60 8.85
N LEU A 475 -3.22 -9.77 9.54
CA LEU A 475 -2.75 -8.93 10.63
C LEU A 475 -2.81 -9.72 11.92
N ILE A 476 -1.66 -9.85 12.60
CA ILE A 476 -1.56 -10.44 13.93
C ILE A 476 -1.29 -9.28 14.90
N ALA A 477 -2.08 -9.18 15.96
CA ALA A 477 -1.92 -8.11 16.93
C ALA A 477 -2.16 -8.59 18.36
N LYS A 478 -1.33 -8.12 19.29
CA LYS A 478 -1.49 -8.28 20.73
C LYS A 478 -2.41 -7.19 21.27
N ASN A 479 -3.30 -7.54 22.20
CA ASN A 479 -4.39 -6.69 22.62
C ASN A 479 -4.56 -6.65 24.14
N LYS A 480 -4.84 -5.46 24.65
CA LYS A 480 -5.37 -5.25 26.00
C LYS A 480 -6.89 -5.42 25.97
N ALA A 481 -7.44 -5.98 27.04
CA ALA A 481 -8.87 -6.18 27.14
C ALA A 481 -9.63 -4.85 27.05
N TRP A 482 -10.74 -4.84 26.33
CA TRP A 482 -11.68 -3.73 26.30
C TRP A 482 -13.07 -4.25 26.04
N ALA A 483 -14.03 -3.64 26.71
CA ALA A 483 -15.43 -3.98 26.63
C ALA A 483 -16.24 -2.72 26.36
N SER A 484 -17.38 -2.89 25.68
CA SER A 484 -18.34 -1.82 25.45
C SER A 484 -18.68 -1.10 26.76
N GLY A 485 -18.56 0.23 26.77
CA GLY A 485 -18.87 1.07 27.94
C GLY A 485 -17.73 1.25 28.93
N ALA A 486 -16.52 0.76 28.62
CA ALA A 486 -15.33 1.15 29.37
C ALA A 486 -15.06 2.66 29.22
N THR A 487 -14.45 3.25 30.26
CA THR A 487 -14.07 4.66 30.24
C THR A 487 -12.90 4.87 29.28
N ARG A 488 -13.00 5.89 28.43
CA ARG A 488 -11.94 6.27 27.49
C ARG A 488 -10.59 6.50 28.20
N GLY A 489 -9.51 6.01 27.60
CA GLY A 489 -8.14 6.25 28.04
C GLY A 489 -7.72 5.40 29.24
N THR A 490 -8.51 4.38 29.61
CA THR A 490 -8.17 3.43 30.68
C THR A 490 -7.44 2.20 30.16
N GLU A 491 -7.19 2.12 28.86
CA GLU A 491 -6.52 1.00 28.22
C GLU A 491 -5.03 0.92 28.58
N GLY A 492 -4.42 2.01 29.06
CA GLY A 492 -3.12 2.01 29.75
C GLY A 492 -1.94 2.42 28.86
N SER A 493 -0.92 3.02 29.50
CA SER A 493 0.18 3.72 28.82
C SER A 493 1.54 2.99 28.85
N GLN A 494 1.55 1.67 29.00
CA GLN A 494 2.76 0.91 29.32
C GLN A 494 3.77 0.78 28.15
N CYS A 495 3.42 1.28 26.96
CA CYS A 495 4.31 1.43 25.81
C CYS A 495 4.91 2.84 25.66
N GLY A 496 4.71 3.74 26.66
CA GLY A 496 5.18 5.14 26.63
C GLY A 496 4.10 6.16 26.24
N TYR A 497 2.98 5.69 25.71
CA TYR A 497 1.77 6.43 25.35
C TYR A 497 0.56 5.49 25.52
N ASN A 498 -0.67 6.00 25.44
CA ASN A 498 -1.85 5.12 25.51
C ASN A 498 -1.80 4.11 24.36
N CYS A 499 -1.69 2.83 24.69
CA CYS A 499 -1.49 1.76 23.72
C CYS A 499 -2.33 0.57 24.13
N PHE A 500 -2.99 -0.09 23.18
CA PHE A 500 -3.91 -1.18 23.49
C PHE A 500 -4.06 -2.24 22.40
N THR A 501 -3.59 -1.93 21.20
CA THR A 501 -3.39 -2.89 20.11
C THR A 501 -1.97 -2.72 19.60
N TRP A 502 -1.20 -3.79 19.61
CA TRP A 502 0.18 -3.82 19.17
C TRP A 502 0.31 -4.82 18.04
N VAL A 503 0.55 -4.33 16.83
CA VAL A 503 0.72 -5.18 15.64
C VAL A 503 2.07 -5.86 15.72
N GLU A 504 2.04 -7.19 15.55
CA GLU A 504 3.22 -8.00 15.33
C GLU A 504 3.69 -7.79 13.89
N ASP A 505 4.98 -7.50 13.75
CA ASP A 505 5.56 -7.09 12.49
C ASP A 505 6.28 -8.27 11.84
N ALA A 506 5.86 -8.63 10.63
CA ALA A 506 6.54 -9.66 9.84
C ALA A 506 7.95 -9.22 9.38
N HIS A 507 8.19 -7.90 9.34
CA HIS A 507 9.43 -7.24 8.94
C HIS A 507 9.88 -6.23 10.01
N PRO A 508 10.28 -6.69 11.22
CA PRO A 508 10.56 -5.81 12.36
C PRO A 508 11.80 -4.91 12.19
N GLU A 509 12.58 -5.13 11.13
CA GLU A 509 13.66 -4.23 10.72
C GLU A 509 13.14 -2.83 10.33
N ASP A 510 14.01 -1.81 10.42
CA ASP A 510 13.67 -0.49 9.88
C ASP A 510 13.46 -0.58 8.36
N MET A 511 12.30 -0.14 7.88
CA MET A 511 11.97 -0.13 6.45
C MET A 511 12.89 0.77 5.62
N ASN A 512 13.67 1.66 6.25
CA ASN A 512 14.61 2.57 5.61
C ASN A 512 13.98 3.39 4.47
N GLN A 513 12.80 3.96 4.74
CA GLN A 513 12.04 4.74 3.76
C GLN A 513 12.25 6.25 3.93
N VAL A 514 12.43 6.95 2.81
CA VAL A 514 12.41 8.41 2.78
C VAL A 514 11.00 8.90 3.12
N ASP A 515 10.92 9.86 4.03
CA ASP A 515 9.70 10.59 4.33
C ASP A 515 9.50 11.72 3.31
N TYR A 516 10.47 12.63 3.25
CA TYR A 516 10.49 13.77 2.34
C TYR A 516 11.92 14.18 2.00
N TYR A 517 12.05 15.13 1.06
CA TYR A 517 13.32 15.78 0.75
C TYR A 517 13.29 17.23 1.21
N LYS A 518 14.37 17.68 1.86
CA LYS A 518 14.58 19.09 2.19
C LYS A 518 14.75 19.94 0.92
N PRO A 519 14.65 21.28 1.02
CA PRO A 519 14.87 22.17 -0.12
C PRO A 519 16.23 22.00 -0.83
N ASP A 520 17.28 21.59 -0.11
CA ASP A 520 18.59 21.29 -0.69
C ASP A 520 18.71 19.90 -1.33
N GLY A 521 17.64 19.09 -1.31
CA GLY A 521 17.60 17.73 -1.81
C GLY A 521 18.06 16.66 -0.81
N THR A 522 18.35 17.01 0.44
CA THR A 522 18.71 16.04 1.49
C THR A 522 17.49 15.16 1.82
N PRO A 523 17.61 13.82 1.74
CA PRO A 523 16.53 12.94 2.17
C PRO A 523 16.38 12.97 3.69
N VAL A 524 15.14 13.09 4.16
CA VAL A 524 14.77 12.88 5.56
C VAL A 524 14.09 11.53 5.66
N MET A 525 14.68 10.63 6.44
CA MET A 525 14.15 9.28 6.63
C MET A 525 13.01 9.29 7.64
N ARG A 526 12.05 8.38 7.48
CA ARG A 526 11.08 8.09 8.52
C ARG A 526 11.81 7.59 9.76
N THR A 527 11.35 8.01 10.94
CA THR A 527 11.89 7.47 12.19
C THR A 527 11.40 6.03 12.40
N VAL A 528 12.08 5.28 13.26
CA VAL A 528 11.61 3.95 13.73
C VAL A 528 10.27 4.01 14.46
N ALA A 529 9.87 5.20 14.92
CA ALA A 529 8.58 5.43 15.56
C ALA A 529 7.47 5.81 14.58
N ASP A 530 7.80 6.11 13.31
CA ASP A 530 6.81 6.45 12.30
C ASP A 530 5.86 5.28 12.06
N TYR A 531 4.57 5.59 11.91
CA TYR A 531 3.54 4.58 11.77
C TYR A 531 3.64 3.75 10.49
N ARG A 532 4.25 4.32 9.45
CA ARG A 532 4.45 3.65 8.18
C ARG A 532 5.57 2.63 8.23
N GLN A 533 6.28 2.49 9.36
CA GLN A 533 7.17 1.35 9.63
C GLN A 533 6.40 0.02 9.67
N LEU A 534 5.07 0.04 9.85
CA LEU A 534 4.24 -1.14 9.84
C LEU A 534 3.62 -1.44 8.46
N ASN A 535 4.05 -0.76 7.39
CA ASN A 535 3.40 -0.92 6.08
C ASN A 535 3.59 -2.32 5.47
N ASP A 536 4.59 -3.07 5.92
CA ASP A 536 4.92 -4.44 5.55
C ASP A 536 4.65 -5.45 6.68
N ALA A 537 3.88 -5.07 7.70
CA ALA A 537 3.65 -5.90 8.87
C ALA A 537 2.79 -7.17 8.62
N LEU A 538 2.08 -7.27 7.50
CA LEU A 538 1.16 -8.39 7.26
C LEU A 538 1.89 -9.70 6.98
N PHE A 539 1.36 -10.79 7.52
CA PHE A 539 1.83 -12.16 7.27
C PHE A 539 1.10 -12.76 6.06
N HIS A 540 1.81 -13.54 5.25
CA HIS A 540 1.30 -14.07 3.99
C HIS A 540 1.45 -15.58 3.84
N ALA A 541 0.42 -16.21 3.27
CA ALA A 541 0.52 -17.56 2.74
C ALA A 541 1.29 -17.51 1.41
N GLY A 542 2.34 -18.33 1.33
CA GLY A 542 3.09 -18.57 0.09
C GLY A 542 4.60 -18.58 0.31
N THR A 543 5.32 -19.40 -0.45
CA THR A 543 6.80 -19.52 -0.35
C THR A 543 7.57 -18.32 -0.92
N ASN A 544 6.92 -17.55 -1.81
CA ASN A 544 7.47 -16.37 -2.47
C ASN A 544 6.55 -15.15 -2.28
N SER A 545 5.91 -15.06 -1.11
CA SER A 545 4.94 -14.01 -0.80
C SER A 545 5.57 -12.67 -0.41
N GLY A 546 6.88 -12.64 -0.20
CA GLY A 546 7.61 -11.47 0.29
C GLY A 546 7.46 -11.22 1.78
N SER A 547 6.74 -12.08 2.53
CA SER A 547 6.52 -11.97 3.98
C SER A 547 6.49 -13.36 4.63
N SER A 548 6.58 -13.41 5.96
CA SER A 548 6.50 -14.67 6.71
C SER A 548 5.11 -15.30 6.66
N ALA A 549 5.06 -16.63 6.63
CA ALA A 549 3.84 -17.42 6.79
C ALA A 549 3.58 -17.82 8.26
N GLU A 550 4.50 -17.47 9.17
CA GLU A 550 4.51 -17.97 10.55
C GLU A 550 4.95 -16.86 11.52
N TYR A 551 4.32 -16.83 12.70
CA TYR A 551 4.73 -16.00 13.83
C TYR A 551 4.84 -16.87 15.08
N VAL A 552 5.96 -16.76 15.80
CA VAL A 552 6.25 -17.57 17.00
C VAL A 552 6.43 -16.65 18.19
N ASP A 553 5.56 -16.80 19.18
CA ASP A 553 5.77 -16.25 20.52
C ASP A 553 6.22 -17.39 21.43
N ALA A 554 7.53 -17.56 21.52
CA ALA A 554 8.14 -18.62 22.31
C ALA A 554 7.86 -18.47 23.81
N ALA A 555 7.70 -17.25 24.32
CA ALA A 555 7.48 -17.01 25.74
C ALA A 555 6.09 -17.49 26.18
N ASN A 556 5.08 -17.26 25.33
CA ASN A 556 3.74 -17.78 25.54
C ASN A 556 3.53 -19.18 24.94
N ASN A 557 4.56 -19.83 24.41
CA ASN A 557 4.46 -21.14 23.75
C ASN A 557 3.39 -21.16 22.64
N LEU A 558 3.23 -20.06 21.91
CA LEU A 558 2.25 -19.93 20.83
C LEU A 558 2.95 -19.94 19.48
N HIS A 559 2.33 -20.62 18.52
CA HIS A 559 2.74 -20.59 17.11
C HIS A 559 1.50 -20.33 16.26
N PHE A 560 1.58 -19.29 15.44
CA PHE A 560 0.52 -18.85 14.53
C PHE A 560 0.95 -19.15 13.08
N TYR A 561 0.01 -19.66 12.29
CA TYR A 561 0.25 -20.14 10.95
C TYR A 561 -0.69 -19.47 9.95
N VAL A 562 -0.13 -18.88 8.89
CA VAL A 562 -0.87 -18.34 7.74
C VAL A 562 -0.75 -19.35 6.61
N ILE A 563 -1.76 -20.20 6.47
CA ILE A 563 -1.63 -21.51 5.81
C ILE A 563 -1.90 -21.39 4.30
N ASP A 564 -3.06 -20.86 3.95
CA ASP A 564 -3.48 -20.69 2.55
C ASP A 564 -4.46 -19.53 2.43
N LYS A 565 -4.71 -19.09 1.20
CA LYS A 565 -5.66 -18.03 0.87
C LYS A 565 -6.46 -18.35 -0.38
N TYR A 566 -7.70 -17.89 -0.38
CA TYR A 566 -8.56 -17.94 -1.55
C TYR A 566 -9.46 -16.71 -1.60
N THR A 567 -10.10 -16.50 -2.74
CA THR A 567 -11.09 -15.46 -2.94
C THR A 567 -12.43 -16.14 -3.21
N ASP A 568 -13.47 -15.73 -2.49
CA ASP A 568 -14.81 -16.28 -2.67
C ASP A 568 -15.42 -15.82 -4.01
N ALA A 569 -16.63 -16.31 -4.31
CA ALA A 569 -17.33 -15.94 -5.55
C ALA A 569 -17.72 -14.45 -5.63
N ARG A 570 -17.76 -13.73 -4.49
CA ARG A 570 -18.00 -12.28 -4.48
C ARG A 570 -16.72 -11.51 -4.82
N GLY A 571 -15.54 -12.08 -4.59
CA GLY A 571 -14.27 -11.35 -4.66
C GLY A 571 -13.69 -11.00 -3.29
N ILE A 572 -14.21 -11.59 -2.21
CA ILE A 572 -13.75 -11.37 -0.85
C ILE A 572 -12.62 -12.32 -0.51
N LEU A 573 -11.57 -11.81 0.13
CA LEU A 573 -10.39 -12.56 0.52
C LEU A 573 -10.66 -13.36 1.80
N HIS A 574 -10.21 -14.60 1.79
CA HIS A 574 -10.22 -15.52 2.91
C HIS A 574 -8.82 -16.08 3.15
N TYR A 575 -8.49 -16.31 4.41
CA TYR A 575 -7.29 -17.06 4.80
C TYR A 575 -7.64 -18.24 5.69
N HIS A 576 -6.97 -19.36 5.45
CA HIS A 576 -6.87 -20.42 6.44
C HIS A 576 -5.75 -20.07 7.42
N VAL A 577 -6.11 -19.90 8.69
CA VAL A 577 -5.21 -19.47 9.76
C VAL A 577 -5.24 -20.49 10.88
N GLY A 578 -4.07 -20.87 11.38
CA GLY A 578 -3.90 -21.85 12.45
C GLY A 578 -3.24 -21.24 13.69
N VAL A 579 -3.58 -21.78 14.86
CA VAL A 579 -2.86 -21.48 16.11
C VAL A 579 -2.64 -22.76 16.92
N GLN A 580 -1.44 -22.90 17.47
CA GLN A 580 -1.04 -24.03 18.30
C GLN A 580 -0.36 -23.54 19.58
N ASN A 581 -0.53 -24.30 20.67
CA ASN A 581 0.40 -24.24 21.79
C ASN A 581 1.52 -25.27 21.58
N THR A 582 2.78 -24.84 21.54
CA THR A 582 3.92 -25.69 21.19
C THR A 582 4.26 -26.75 22.24
N THR A 583 3.68 -26.68 23.44
CA THR A 583 3.91 -27.65 24.52
C THR A 583 2.93 -28.81 24.54
N GLY A 584 1.86 -28.77 23.73
CA GLY A 584 0.83 -29.79 23.74
C GLY A 584 0.09 -29.92 22.42
N ALA A 585 -0.04 -31.16 21.93
CA ALA A 585 -0.69 -31.48 20.67
C ALA A 585 -2.16 -31.93 20.84
N GLY A 586 -2.73 -31.87 22.04
CA GLY A 586 -4.08 -32.39 22.32
C GLY A 586 -4.20 -33.92 22.20
N PRO A 587 -5.42 -34.47 22.41
CA PRO A 587 -5.67 -35.92 22.44
C PRO A 587 -5.83 -36.55 21.05
N GLN A 588 -5.90 -35.76 19.97
CA GLN A 588 -6.20 -36.28 18.64
C GLN A 588 -5.04 -37.12 18.10
N LYS A 589 -5.38 -38.16 17.32
CA LYS A 589 -4.37 -38.98 16.64
C LYS A 589 -3.91 -38.25 15.38
N ARG A 590 -2.60 -38.04 15.23
CA ARG A 590 -1.99 -37.43 14.04
C ARG A 590 -1.61 -38.49 13.00
N GLY A 591 -1.73 -38.13 11.73
CA GLY A 591 -1.41 -39.01 10.61
C GLY A 591 -1.41 -38.24 9.30
N VAL A 592 -0.59 -38.70 8.35
CA VAL A 592 -0.51 -38.14 7.00
C VAL A 592 -0.23 -39.26 6.01
N SER A 593 -0.83 -39.17 4.83
CA SER A 593 -0.36 -39.87 3.64
C SER A 593 -0.28 -38.89 2.47
N VAL A 594 0.65 -39.15 1.56
CA VAL A 594 0.77 -38.42 0.30
C VAL A 594 0.74 -39.47 -0.82
N ALA A 595 -0.09 -39.24 -1.83
CA ALA A 595 -0.16 -40.08 -3.03
C ALA A 595 0.02 -39.22 -4.27
N THR A 596 0.62 -39.78 -5.31
CA THR A 596 0.76 -39.10 -6.59
C THR A 596 -0.54 -39.18 -7.36
N GLU A 597 -1.09 -38.03 -7.78
CA GLU A 597 -2.16 -38.00 -8.78
C GLU A 597 -1.52 -37.81 -10.17
N ALA A 598 -2.16 -38.32 -11.22
CA ALA A 598 -1.63 -38.22 -12.58
C ALA A 598 -1.47 -36.73 -12.97
N GLY A 599 -0.24 -36.30 -13.22
CA GLY A 599 0.08 -34.92 -13.60
C GLY A 599 -0.34 -34.59 -15.05
N ASP A 600 -0.51 -33.30 -15.34
CA ASP A 600 -0.45 -32.85 -16.72
C ASP A 600 0.98 -33.04 -17.25
N ALA A 601 1.10 -33.41 -18.52
CA ALA A 601 2.32 -34.03 -19.03
C ALA A 601 3.56 -33.11 -19.12
N LEU A 602 3.54 -31.87 -18.59
CA LEU A 602 4.63 -30.92 -18.87
C LEU A 602 5.14 -30.08 -17.69
N ASN A 603 4.35 -29.56 -16.74
CA ASN A 603 4.87 -28.52 -15.80
C ASN A 603 4.45 -28.63 -14.33
N THR A 604 3.54 -29.54 -13.95
CA THR A 604 3.07 -29.65 -12.55
C THR A 604 2.84 -31.09 -12.14
N CYS A 605 3.38 -31.47 -10.97
CA CYS A 605 3.07 -32.73 -10.31
C CYS A 605 2.09 -32.45 -9.15
N THR A 606 0.85 -32.94 -9.25
CA THR A 606 -0.14 -32.79 -8.20
C THR A 606 -0.14 -34.01 -7.28
N PHE A 607 -0.07 -33.76 -5.98
CA PHE A 607 -0.07 -34.80 -4.96
C PHE A 607 -1.32 -34.70 -4.09
N LYS A 608 -1.94 -35.84 -3.81
CA LYS A 608 -3.03 -35.95 -2.85
C LYS A 608 -2.48 -36.09 -1.44
N LEU A 609 -2.53 -35.02 -0.66
CA LEU A 609 -2.23 -35.07 0.77
C LEU A 609 -3.51 -35.42 1.52
N THR A 610 -3.49 -36.50 2.30
CA THR A 610 -4.63 -36.93 3.13
C THR A 610 -4.28 -36.87 4.61
N ASN A 611 -5.13 -36.23 5.39
CA ASN A 611 -5.03 -36.28 6.84
C ASN A 611 -5.63 -37.60 7.35
N THR A 612 -4.76 -38.56 7.65
CA THR A 612 -5.16 -39.88 8.18
C THR A 612 -5.32 -39.91 9.70
N GLY A 613 -5.29 -38.72 10.32
CA GLY A 613 -5.58 -38.54 11.73
C GLY A 613 -7.04 -38.82 12.09
N ALA A 614 -7.32 -38.77 13.38
CA ALA A 614 -8.67 -38.98 13.90
C ALA A 614 -8.93 -38.07 15.10
N ALA A 615 -10.17 -37.56 15.16
CA ALA A 615 -10.65 -36.78 16.29
C ALA A 615 -10.65 -37.62 17.58
N ALA A 616 -10.54 -36.94 18.71
CA ALA A 616 -10.68 -37.51 20.04
C ALA A 616 -11.64 -36.62 20.84
N THR A 617 -12.19 -37.17 21.93
CA THR A 617 -13.02 -36.38 22.85
C THR A 617 -12.19 -35.27 23.46
N THR A 618 -12.67 -34.04 23.33
CA THR A 618 -12.06 -32.84 23.89
C THR A 618 -13.11 -32.14 24.73
N ASP A 619 -12.72 -31.63 25.89
CA ASP A 619 -13.63 -30.90 26.78
C ASP A 619 -14.02 -29.55 26.13
N PRO A 620 -15.32 -29.31 25.83
CA PRO A 620 -15.77 -28.06 25.22
C PRO A 620 -15.57 -26.84 26.13
N ALA A 621 -15.29 -27.02 27.43
CA ALA A 621 -15.04 -25.95 28.38
C ALA A 621 -13.57 -25.45 28.41
N LEU A 622 -12.66 -26.03 27.62
CA LEU A 622 -11.24 -25.60 27.55
C LEU A 622 -11.07 -24.19 26.97
N HIS A 623 -12.09 -23.68 26.30
CA HIS A 623 -12.10 -22.39 25.62
C HIS A 623 -13.30 -21.56 26.09
N PRO A 624 -13.32 -20.23 25.83
CA PRO A 624 -14.45 -19.37 26.20
C PRO A 624 -15.80 -19.79 25.57
N GLN A 625 -15.78 -20.63 24.55
CA GLN A 625 -16.94 -21.25 23.89
C GLN A 625 -16.56 -22.63 23.34
N ASP A 626 -17.54 -23.44 22.95
CA ASP A 626 -17.27 -24.76 22.35
C ASP A 626 -16.67 -24.58 20.95
N GLU A 627 -15.37 -24.87 20.85
CA GLU A 627 -14.59 -24.77 19.61
C GLU A 627 -14.14 -26.14 19.09
N THR A 628 -14.75 -27.23 19.56
CA THR A 628 -14.35 -28.60 19.18
C THR A 628 -14.38 -28.84 17.66
N ALA A 629 -15.29 -28.16 16.95
CA ALA A 629 -15.37 -28.20 15.49
C ALA A 629 -14.15 -27.61 14.76
N SER A 630 -13.35 -26.78 15.44
CA SER A 630 -12.15 -26.13 14.89
C SER A 630 -10.87 -26.94 15.15
N LEU A 631 -10.94 -28.00 15.96
CA LEU A 631 -9.81 -28.84 16.41
C LEU A 631 -9.62 -30.12 15.59
N ASN A 632 -10.42 -30.29 14.53
CA ASN A 632 -10.44 -31.49 13.71
C ASN A 632 -9.47 -31.43 12.51
N ASN A 633 -8.49 -30.53 12.57
CA ASN A 633 -7.47 -30.34 11.54
C ASN A 633 -6.09 -30.77 12.04
N ASP A 634 -5.19 -30.93 11.09
CA ASP A 634 -3.75 -30.83 11.32
C ASP A 634 -3.17 -29.86 10.29
N ILE A 635 -1.96 -29.37 10.56
CA ILE A 635 -1.20 -28.54 9.63
C ILE A 635 0.03 -29.35 9.24
N TYR A 636 0.38 -29.29 7.95
CA TYR A 636 1.50 -30.02 7.37
C TYR A 636 2.50 -29.04 6.81
N ARG A 637 3.76 -29.19 7.24
CA ARG A 637 4.89 -28.54 6.60
C ARG A 637 5.25 -29.32 5.35
N LEU A 638 5.33 -28.61 4.24
CA LEU A 638 5.59 -29.16 2.91
C LEU A 638 7.02 -28.85 2.48
N SER A 639 7.67 -29.81 1.84
CA SER A 639 8.92 -29.59 1.10
C SER A 639 8.88 -30.33 -0.23
N ALA A 640 9.38 -29.70 -1.28
CA ALA A 640 9.45 -30.26 -2.62
C ALA A 640 10.88 -30.24 -3.15
N SER A 641 11.23 -31.24 -3.96
CA SER A 641 12.52 -31.31 -4.66
C SER A 641 12.36 -31.99 -6.02
N ALA A 642 13.25 -31.67 -6.95
CA ALA A 642 13.38 -32.37 -8.24
C ALA A 642 14.76 -33.01 -8.35
N SER A 643 14.83 -34.23 -8.90
CA SER A 643 16.08 -34.89 -9.24
C SER A 643 16.56 -34.50 -10.65
N GLY A 644 17.87 -34.56 -10.88
CA GLY A 644 18.49 -34.31 -12.18
C GLY A 644 19.05 -32.90 -12.29
N GLN A 645 20.22 -32.76 -12.92
CA GLN A 645 20.87 -31.45 -13.04
C GLN A 645 20.03 -30.52 -13.91
N GLY A 646 19.82 -29.28 -13.42
CA GLY A 646 19.07 -28.25 -14.12
C GLY A 646 17.55 -28.29 -13.91
N TRP A 647 17.05 -29.10 -12.97
CA TRP A 647 15.63 -29.14 -12.57
C TRP A 647 15.40 -28.47 -11.21
N SER A 648 14.23 -27.83 -11.05
CA SER A 648 13.75 -27.23 -9.80
C SER A 648 12.28 -27.57 -9.55
N ALA A 649 11.90 -27.64 -8.27
CA ALA A 649 10.53 -27.90 -7.81
C ALA A 649 10.13 -26.84 -6.79
N ASP A 650 8.99 -26.20 -7.03
CA ASP A 650 8.50 -25.08 -6.25
C ASP A 650 7.09 -25.38 -5.72
N LEU A 651 6.84 -24.99 -4.48
CA LEU A 651 5.52 -25.08 -3.85
C LEU A 651 4.86 -23.71 -3.85
N ARG A 652 3.54 -23.67 -4.02
CA ARG A 652 2.78 -22.44 -3.78
C ARG A 652 2.88 -22.01 -2.32
N ASN A 653 2.57 -22.93 -1.39
CA ASN A 653 2.60 -22.70 0.05
C ASN A 653 3.55 -23.69 0.74
N ALA A 654 4.26 -23.24 1.76
CA ALA A 654 5.08 -24.10 2.62
C ALA A 654 4.24 -24.90 3.64
N LEU A 655 2.98 -24.50 3.83
CA LEU A 655 2.04 -25.08 4.77
C LEU A 655 0.78 -25.53 4.02
N ALA A 656 0.13 -26.56 4.54
CA ALA A 656 -1.19 -26.97 4.11
C ALA A 656 -1.99 -27.54 5.28
N THR A 657 -3.32 -27.53 5.19
CA THR A 657 -4.18 -28.07 6.25
C THR A 657 -5.33 -28.86 5.65
N ALA A 658 -5.73 -29.92 6.35
CA ALA A 658 -6.88 -30.73 6.01
C ALA A 658 -7.55 -31.24 7.28
N LYS A 659 -8.88 -31.39 7.26
CA LYS A 659 -9.61 -32.03 8.36
C LYS A 659 -9.32 -33.52 8.39
N PHE A 660 -9.49 -34.15 9.54
CA PHE A 660 -9.33 -35.60 9.68
C PHE A 660 -10.20 -36.36 8.68
N GLY A 661 -9.59 -37.25 7.92
CA GLY A 661 -10.22 -38.04 6.86
C GLY A 661 -10.37 -37.33 5.52
N GLU A 662 -10.09 -36.03 5.44
CA GLU A 662 -10.13 -35.27 4.19
C GLU A 662 -8.77 -35.25 3.50
N SER A 663 -8.82 -34.97 2.19
CA SER A 663 -7.66 -34.86 1.32
C SER A 663 -7.67 -33.54 0.57
N ILE A 664 -6.49 -32.97 0.35
CA ILE A 664 -6.27 -31.77 -0.44
C ILE A 664 -5.25 -32.06 -1.55
N ASP A 665 -5.35 -31.28 -2.62
CA ASP A 665 -4.42 -31.36 -3.74
C ASP A 665 -3.28 -30.37 -3.54
N VAL A 666 -2.05 -30.85 -3.60
CA VAL A 666 -0.82 -30.07 -3.45
C VAL A 666 -0.10 -30.04 -4.80
N PRO A 667 -0.24 -28.96 -5.58
CA PRO A 667 0.52 -28.81 -6.82
C PRO A 667 1.98 -28.47 -6.50
N VAL A 668 2.90 -29.22 -7.10
CA VAL A 668 4.34 -28.92 -7.14
C VAL A 668 4.67 -28.48 -8.56
N TYR A 669 5.11 -27.24 -8.70
CA TYR A 669 5.49 -26.65 -9.99
C TYR A 669 6.91 -27.05 -10.32
N VAL A 670 7.15 -27.46 -11.56
CA VAL A 670 8.43 -27.97 -12.01
C VAL A 670 8.98 -27.04 -13.07
N SER A 671 10.23 -26.62 -12.92
CA SER A 671 10.94 -25.80 -13.89
C SER A 671 12.28 -26.44 -14.26
N HIS A 672 12.78 -26.16 -15.46
CA HIS A 672 14.04 -26.73 -15.93
C HIS A 672 14.83 -25.76 -16.80
N ALA A 673 16.16 -25.89 -16.76
CA ALA A 673 17.06 -25.20 -17.68
C ALA A 673 16.99 -25.82 -19.08
N SER A 674 17.40 -25.07 -20.11
CA SER A 674 17.44 -25.57 -21.49
C SER A 674 18.40 -26.76 -21.71
N ALA A 675 19.38 -26.93 -20.81
CA ALA A 675 20.35 -28.02 -20.81
C ALA A 675 20.08 -29.05 -19.69
N ALA A 676 18.85 -29.12 -19.16
CA ALA A 676 18.51 -30.04 -18.09
C ALA A 676 18.65 -31.50 -18.53
N GLU A 677 18.99 -32.38 -17.59
CA GLU A 677 19.13 -33.81 -17.86
C GLU A 677 17.79 -34.45 -18.27
N PRO A 678 17.79 -35.47 -19.15
CA PRO A 678 16.56 -36.17 -19.54
C PRO A 678 15.92 -36.91 -18.36
N GLY A 679 14.68 -36.55 -18.05
CA GLY A 679 13.89 -37.16 -16.98
C GLY A 679 14.17 -36.54 -15.60
N ASN A 680 13.12 -36.46 -14.80
CA ASN A 680 13.18 -35.99 -13.42
C ASN A 680 12.27 -36.85 -12.54
N THR A 681 12.56 -36.85 -11.24
CA THR A 681 11.65 -37.31 -10.19
C THR A 681 11.40 -36.14 -9.26
N VAL A 682 10.15 -35.70 -9.22
CA VAL A 682 9.66 -34.70 -8.26
C VAL A 682 9.24 -35.42 -7.00
N THR A 683 9.72 -34.97 -5.86
CA THR A 683 9.40 -35.54 -4.54
C THR A 683 8.67 -34.49 -3.72
N LEU A 684 7.51 -34.85 -3.17
CA LEU A 684 6.82 -34.06 -2.14
C LEU A 684 6.92 -34.78 -0.80
N THR A 685 7.32 -34.06 0.23
CA THR A 685 7.26 -34.52 1.63
C THR A 685 6.31 -33.64 2.43
N ALA A 686 5.44 -34.26 3.22
CA ALA A 686 4.53 -33.60 4.15
C ALA A 686 4.77 -34.13 5.57
N THR A 687 4.95 -33.21 6.52
CA THR A 687 5.20 -33.53 7.94
C THR A 687 4.20 -32.79 8.82
N SER A 688 3.52 -33.50 9.71
CA SER A 688 2.60 -32.90 10.70
C SER A 688 3.34 -31.94 11.62
N VAL A 689 2.81 -30.73 11.82
CA VAL A 689 3.35 -29.79 12.82
C VAL A 689 3.00 -30.22 14.25
N SER A 690 1.90 -30.95 14.42
CA SER A 690 1.46 -31.45 15.73
C SER A 690 2.27 -32.66 16.21
N ASP A 691 2.72 -33.51 15.28
CA ASP A 691 3.55 -34.68 15.55
C ASP A 691 4.55 -34.88 14.40
N PRO A 692 5.77 -34.33 14.50
CA PRO A 692 6.78 -34.44 13.44
C PRO A 692 7.18 -35.89 13.08
N SER A 693 6.87 -36.88 13.94
CA SER A 693 7.07 -38.31 13.60
C SER A 693 6.12 -38.79 12.50
N LYS A 694 5.04 -38.06 12.22
CA LYS A 694 4.12 -38.30 11.10
C LYS A 694 4.60 -37.53 9.89
N THR A 695 5.38 -38.23 9.07
CA THR A 695 5.86 -37.74 7.79
C THR A 695 5.51 -38.74 6.68
N ALA A 696 5.11 -38.23 5.53
CA ALA A 696 4.86 -39.02 4.32
C ALA A 696 5.48 -38.35 3.10
N THR A 697 5.91 -39.18 2.15
CA THR A 697 6.57 -38.75 0.92
C THR A 697 5.98 -39.49 -0.27
N ALA A 698 5.82 -38.79 -1.38
CA ALA A 698 5.43 -39.39 -2.67
C ALA A 698 6.28 -38.80 -3.79
N THR A 699 6.35 -39.53 -4.91
CA THR A 699 7.13 -39.13 -6.08
C THR A 699 6.31 -39.14 -7.37
N CYS A 700 6.63 -38.21 -8.25
CA CYS A 700 6.08 -38.06 -9.58
C CYS A 700 7.26 -38.10 -10.56
N ALA A 701 7.26 -39.04 -11.50
CA ALA A 701 8.35 -39.19 -12.46
C ALA A 701 7.90 -38.72 -13.85
N GLN A 702 8.71 -37.92 -14.52
CA GLN A 702 8.51 -37.58 -15.92
C GLN A 702 9.47 -38.37 -16.81
N ALA A 703 8.91 -39.07 -17.81
CA ALA A 703 9.67 -39.67 -18.90
C ALA A 703 9.61 -38.73 -20.12
N GLN A 704 10.71 -38.04 -20.42
CA GLN A 704 10.83 -37.27 -21.66
C GLN A 704 11.35 -38.17 -22.79
N THR A 705 10.64 -38.20 -23.91
CA THR A 705 11.12 -38.84 -25.16
C THR A 705 11.42 -37.75 -26.18
N GLY A 706 12.69 -37.64 -26.58
CA GLY A 706 13.08 -36.69 -27.63
C GLY A 706 12.58 -37.14 -29.00
N GLY A 707 11.95 -36.22 -29.73
CA GLY A 707 11.59 -36.40 -31.14
C GLY A 707 12.36 -35.43 -32.02
N THR A 708 13.13 -35.95 -32.98
CA THR A 708 13.81 -35.13 -33.99
C THR A 708 12.83 -34.81 -35.11
N VAL A 709 12.54 -33.53 -35.35
CA VAL A 709 11.85 -33.06 -36.56
C VAL A 709 12.91 -32.62 -37.57
N GLY A 710 12.87 -33.20 -38.77
CA GLY A 710 13.80 -32.89 -39.85
C GLY A 710 13.12 -32.92 -41.22
N GLY A 711 13.76 -32.30 -42.20
CA GLY A 711 13.40 -32.37 -43.61
C GLY A 711 14.62 -32.78 -44.43
N SER A 712 14.41 -33.51 -45.52
CA SER A 712 15.48 -33.92 -46.45
C SER A 712 15.43 -33.08 -47.73
N VAL A 713 16.59 -32.65 -48.20
CA VAL A 713 16.77 -32.11 -49.56
C VAL A 713 17.28 -33.27 -50.43
N PRO A 714 16.55 -33.72 -51.45
CA PRO A 714 17.04 -34.76 -52.35
C PRO A 714 18.27 -34.30 -53.13
N ALA A 715 19.24 -35.21 -53.34
CA ALA A 715 20.37 -34.97 -54.21
C ALA A 715 19.87 -34.60 -55.62
N THR A 716 20.10 -33.35 -56.01
CA THR A 716 19.62 -32.78 -57.27
C THR A 716 20.81 -32.24 -58.04
N LEU A 717 20.96 -32.67 -59.28
CA LEU A 717 21.89 -32.09 -60.26
C LEU A 717 21.16 -31.99 -61.59
N SER A 718 20.84 -30.77 -62.01
CA SER A 718 20.04 -30.49 -63.20
C SER A 718 20.66 -29.38 -64.05
N LEU A 719 20.72 -29.63 -65.36
CA LEU A 719 21.17 -28.70 -66.38
C LEU A 719 20.07 -28.58 -67.44
N THR A 720 19.58 -27.37 -67.68
CA THR A 720 18.65 -27.07 -68.77
C THR A 720 19.29 -26.07 -69.72
N LEU A 721 19.39 -26.42 -71.01
CA LEU A 721 19.88 -25.51 -72.05
C LEU A 721 18.70 -24.78 -72.71
N GLY A 722 18.93 -23.53 -73.12
CA GLY A 722 18.02 -22.78 -73.97
C GLY A 722 17.95 -23.35 -75.40
N GLY A 723 17.24 -22.64 -76.28
CA GLY A 723 17.16 -23.01 -77.70
C GLY A 723 18.53 -23.08 -78.39
N PRO A 724 18.67 -23.82 -79.51
CA PRO A 724 19.92 -23.89 -80.25
C PRO A 724 20.42 -22.50 -80.68
N ALA A 725 21.70 -22.20 -80.42
CA ALA A 725 22.33 -20.96 -80.88
C ALA A 725 22.56 -21.03 -82.40
N ALA A 726 22.21 -19.95 -83.12
CA ALA A 726 22.39 -19.86 -84.57
C ALA A 726 23.26 -18.65 -84.93
N PHE A 727 24.31 -18.89 -85.70
CA PHE A 727 25.11 -17.81 -86.29
C PHE A 727 24.32 -17.10 -87.40
N ALA A 728 24.64 -15.83 -87.64
CA ALA A 728 24.26 -15.16 -88.87
C ALA A 728 24.89 -15.86 -90.10
N PRO A 729 24.32 -15.72 -91.31
CA PRO A 729 24.87 -16.34 -92.51
C PRO A 729 26.34 -15.98 -92.74
N PHE A 730 27.20 -16.99 -92.93
CA PHE A 730 28.61 -16.79 -93.24
C PHE A 730 28.78 -16.23 -94.65
N GLN A 731 29.51 -15.12 -94.76
CA GLN A 731 29.75 -14.42 -96.02
C GLN A 731 31.05 -14.92 -96.68
N PRO A 732 31.01 -15.46 -97.91
CA PRO A 732 32.22 -15.83 -98.63
C PRO A 732 33.09 -14.61 -98.96
N GLY A 733 34.40 -14.74 -98.83
CA GLY A 733 35.35 -13.68 -99.21
C GLY A 733 35.55 -12.56 -98.18
N VAL A 734 34.96 -12.68 -96.99
CA VAL A 734 35.00 -11.66 -95.94
C VAL A 734 35.59 -12.25 -94.66
N ASP A 735 36.69 -11.65 -94.18
CA ASP A 735 37.26 -11.94 -92.87
C ASP A 735 36.31 -11.43 -91.77
N LYS A 736 35.75 -12.34 -90.96
CA LYS A 736 34.80 -12.00 -89.91
C LYS A 736 34.66 -13.06 -88.84
N ASP A 737 34.56 -12.59 -87.59
CA ASP A 737 34.09 -13.39 -86.45
C ASP A 737 32.56 -13.35 -86.33
N TYR A 738 31.96 -14.53 -86.20
CA TYR A 738 30.55 -14.72 -85.95
C TYR A 738 30.37 -15.19 -84.50
N ALA A 739 29.38 -14.65 -83.81
CA ALA A 739 29.04 -15.02 -82.44
C ALA A 739 27.54 -15.38 -82.34
N ALA A 740 27.23 -16.36 -81.52
CA ALA A 740 25.87 -16.75 -81.13
C ALA A 740 25.88 -17.25 -79.68
N SER A 741 24.77 -17.18 -78.95
CA SER A 741 24.72 -17.65 -77.56
C SER A 741 23.41 -18.34 -77.19
N THR A 742 23.44 -19.15 -76.14
CA THR A 742 22.26 -19.76 -75.51
C THR A 742 22.45 -19.82 -73.99
N PRO A 743 21.38 -19.62 -73.18
CA PRO A 743 21.49 -19.75 -71.72
C PRO A 743 21.55 -21.22 -71.29
N ALA A 744 22.19 -21.47 -70.15
CA ALA A 744 22.14 -22.70 -69.40
C ALA A 744 21.69 -22.42 -67.96
N THR A 745 20.70 -23.15 -67.47
CA THR A 745 20.19 -23.05 -66.09
C THR A 745 20.67 -24.25 -65.30
N VAL A 746 21.29 -23.99 -64.15
CA VAL A 746 21.90 -25.00 -63.26
C VAL A 746 21.19 -25.01 -61.91
N THR A 747 20.78 -26.20 -61.48
CA THR A 747 20.33 -26.46 -60.10
C THR A 747 21.14 -27.61 -59.52
N SER A 748 21.81 -27.36 -58.39
CA SER A 748 22.61 -28.34 -57.65
C SER A 748 22.37 -28.21 -56.15
N THR A 749 22.16 -29.33 -55.46
CA THR A 749 22.16 -29.40 -53.98
C THR A 749 23.48 -29.89 -53.41
N ALA A 750 24.44 -30.20 -54.29
CA ALA A 750 25.75 -30.74 -53.93
C ALA A 750 26.71 -29.65 -53.40
N GLY A 751 27.80 -30.08 -52.76
CA GLY A 751 28.86 -29.19 -52.26
C GLY A 751 29.64 -28.49 -53.36
N ASP A 752 29.57 -28.98 -54.60
CA ASP A 752 30.14 -28.36 -55.79
C ASP A 752 29.34 -28.72 -57.06
N ALA A 753 29.56 -27.98 -58.15
CA ALA A 753 29.16 -28.39 -59.49
C ALA A 753 30.10 -27.80 -60.56
N THR A 754 30.30 -28.51 -61.67
CA THR A 754 31.12 -28.06 -62.82
C THR A 754 30.39 -28.32 -64.14
N LEU A 755 30.24 -27.28 -64.95
CA LEU A 755 29.71 -27.34 -66.32
C LEU A 755 30.86 -27.43 -67.32
N SER A 756 30.80 -28.43 -68.20
CA SER A 756 31.79 -28.70 -69.25
C SER A 756 31.13 -28.93 -70.60
N VAL A 757 31.91 -28.83 -71.69
CA VAL A 757 31.46 -29.14 -73.06
C VAL A 757 32.41 -30.18 -73.68
N SER A 758 31.87 -31.07 -74.51
CA SER A 758 32.65 -31.95 -75.37
C SER A 758 33.56 -31.16 -76.31
N ASP A 759 34.63 -31.78 -76.84
CA ASP A 759 35.52 -31.14 -77.81
C ASP A 759 34.73 -30.43 -78.95
N PRO A 760 34.82 -29.09 -79.05
CA PRO A 760 34.07 -28.34 -80.04
C PRO A 760 34.36 -28.72 -81.48
N GLY A 761 35.60 -29.15 -81.80
CA GLY A 761 36.02 -29.44 -83.18
C GLY A 761 35.68 -28.30 -84.16
N HIS A 762 35.27 -28.65 -85.38
CA HIS A 762 34.95 -27.69 -86.44
C HIS A 762 33.49 -27.82 -86.89
N LEU A 763 32.89 -26.71 -87.33
CA LEU A 763 31.59 -26.78 -88.02
C LEU A 763 31.77 -27.42 -89.39
N THR A 764 30.84 -28.31 -89.76
CA THR A 764 30.91 -29.07 -91.01
C THR A 764 29.66 -28.91 -91.87
N ASN A 765 29.85 -28.86 -93.18
CA ASN A 765 28.80 -28.96 -94.20
C ASN A 765 29.08 -30.23 -95.01
N GLY A 766 28.41 -31.32 -94.63
CA GLY A 766 28.74 -32.67 -95.11
C GLY A 766 30.17 -33.06 -94.71
N ALA A 767 30.95 -33.60 -95.66
CA ALA A 767 32.36 -33.94 -95.43
C ALA A 767 33.31 -32.73 -95.39
N PHE A 768 32.82 -31.51 -95.59
CA PHE A 768 33.65 -30.30 -95.64
C PHE A 768 33.67 -29.60 -94.28
N SER A 769 34.86 -29.36 -93.75
CA SER A 769 35.09 -28.70 -92.46
C SER A 769 35.57 -27.27 -92.65
N LEU A 770 35.13 -26.35 -91.79
CA LEU A 770 35.76 -25.04 -91.72
C LEU A 770 37.21 -25.16 -91.21
N PRO A 771 38.15 -24.30 -91.67
CA PRO A 771 39.55 -24.34 -91.25
C PRO A 771 39.73 -24.06 -89.75
N GLU A 772 39.02 -23.07 -89.22
CA GLU A 772 39.08 -22.69 -87.80
C GLU A 772 38.08 -23.49 -86.97
N ALA A 773 38.50 -23.86 -85.76
CA ALA A 773 37.67 -24.60 -84.81
C ALA A 773 36.56 -23.72 -84.23
N LEU A 774 35.43 -24.35 -83.89
CA LEU A 774 34.35 -23.71 -83.13
C LEU A 774 34.85 -23.41 -81.72
N ARG A 775 34.71 -22.17 -81.26
CA ARG A 775 35.05 -21.81 -79.87
C ARG A 775 33.79 -21.76 -79.01
N VAL A 776 33.88 -22.26 -77.77
CA VAL A 776 32.80 -22.28 -76.79
C VAL A 776 33.29 -21.66 -75.49
N GLU A 777 32.56 -20.68 -74.97
CA GLU A 777 32.89 -19.93 -73.76
C GLU A 777 31.70 -19.95 -72.80
N PHE A 778 31.96 -20.18 -71.51
CA PHE A 778 30.95 -20.09 -70.45
C PHE A 778 31.12 -18.81 -69.65
N SER A 779 30.03 -18.12 -69.34
CA SER A 779 30.09 -16.99 -68.39
C SER A 779 30.36 -17.46 -66.96
N LYS A 780 29.98 -18.71 -66.64
CA LYS A 780 30.27 -19.40 -65.37
C LYS A 780 30.30 -20.91 -65.60
N SER A 781 31.33 -21.59 -65.12
CA SER A 781 31.48 -23.04 -65.30
C SER A 781 31.63 -23.82 -64.00
N THR A 782 31.72 -23.15 -62.85
CA THR A 782 31.91 -23.81 -61.54
C THR A 782 31.07 -23.18 -60.43
N TRP A 783 30.68 -24.02 -59.47
CA TRP A 783 29.97 -23.67 -58.23
C TRP A 783 30.65 -24.37 -57.06
N SER A 784 30.92 -23.63 -55.97
CA SER A 784 31.56 -24.14 -54.75
C SER A 784 30.57 -24.43 -53.61
N GLY A 785 29.29 -24.62 -53.97
CA GLY A 785 28.19 -24.89 -53.05
C GLY A 785 26.86 -25.00 -53.81
N PRO A 786 25.75 -25.24 -53.11
CA PRO A 786 24.44 -25.39 -53.73
C PRO A 786 24.05 -24.18 -54.59
N ALA A 787 23.42 -24.45 -55.73
CA ALA A 787 22.97 -23.46 -56.70
C ALA A 787 21.51 -23.72 -57.06
N SER A 788 20.67 -22.68 -57.10
CA SER A 788 19.24 -22.81 -57.42
C SER A 788 18.89 -21.95 -58.62
N ASN A 789 18.60 -22.59 -59.76
CA ASN A 789 18.29 -21.93 -61.04
C ASN A 789 19.32 -20.88 -61.47
N ASP A 790 20.60 -21.11 -61.17
CA ASP A 790 21.66 -20.17 -61.48
C ASP A 790 21.98 -20.23 -62.99
N LEU A 791 22.30 -19.08 -63.59
CA LEU A 791 22.43 -18.95 -65.04
C LEU A 791 23.88 -18.88 -65.49
N SER A 792 24.21 -19.63 -66.54
CA SER A 792 25.46 -19.51 -67.29
C SER A 792 25.16 -19.31 -68.77
N THR A 793 25.69 -18.25 -69.37
CA THR A 793 25.57 -18.01 -70.82
C THR A 793 26.66 -18.78 -71.54
N ILE A 794 26.27 -19.60 -72.52
CA ILE A 794 27.17 -20.31 -73.42
C ILE A 794 27.30 -19.50 -74.70
N THR A 795 28.51 -19.04 -75.01
CA THR A 795 28.81 -18.26 -76.23
C THR A 795 29.61 -19.10 -77.20
N PHE A 796 29.15 -19.17 -78.44
CA PHE A 796 29.80 -19.84 -79.56
C PHE A 796 30.44 -18.79 -80.47
N ARG A 797 31.67 -19.04 -80.94
CA ARG A 797 32.35 -18.18 -81.91
C ARG A 797 32.92 -18.99 -83.05
N GLN A 798 32.67 -18.55 -84.28
CA GLN A 798 33.29 -19.08 -85.49
C GLN A 798 33.97 -17.95 -86.26
N HIS A 799 35.26 -18.11 -86.52
CA HIS A 799 36.00 -17.24 -87.43
C HIS A 799 35.89 -17.77 -88.85
N ILE A 800 35.71 -16.89 -89.83
CA ILE A 800 35.83 -17.17 -91.26
C ILE A 800 36.85 -16.19 -91.82
N GLY A 801 37.96 -16.69 -92.36
CA GLY A 801 38.98 -15.87 -93.01
C GLY A 801 38.55 -15.39 -94.41
N ALA A 802 39.14 -14.29 -94.89
CA ALA A 802 38.82 -13.74 -96.22
C ALA A 802 39.05 -14.71 -97.39
N THR A 803 39.92 -15.71 -97.22
CA THR A 803 40.24 -16.72 -98.24
C THR A 803 39.65 -18.10 -97.96
N ASP A 804 38.82 -18.24 -96.91
CA ASP A 804 38.23 -19.52 -96.56
C ASP A 804 37.16 -19.94 -97.56
N ALA A 805 37.27 -21.17 -98.06
CA ALA A 805 36.27 -21.72 -98.97
C ALA A 805 34.98 -22.08 -98.21
N LEU A 806 33.85 -21.50 -98.63
CA LEU A 806 32.53 -21.81 -98.08
C LEU A 806 31.68 -22.55 -99.12
N ARG A 807 31.01 -23.62 -98.69
CA ARG A 807 30.01 -24.36 -99.47
C ARG A 807 28.61 -23.83 -99.15
N THR A 808 27.77 -23.69 -100.17
CA THR A 808 26.33 -23.42 -99.97
C THR A 808 25.71 -24.53 -99.10
N GLY A 809 24.92 -24.13 -98.10
CA GLY A 809 24.27 -25.04 -97.17
C GLY A 809 24.60 -24.75 -95.70
N ALA A 810 24.05 -25.55 -94.81
CA ALA A 810 24.23 -25.37 -93.37
C ALA A 810 25.55 -26.01 -92.89
N TYR A 811 26.27 -25.26 -92.06
CA TYR A 811 27.40 -25.77 -91.29
C TYR A 811 26.93 -26.04 -89.87
N SER A 812 27.18 -27.25 -89.35
CA SER A 812 26.71 -27.64 -88.02
C SER A 812 27.71 -28.53 -87.29
N LYS A 813 27.59 -28.54 -85.96
CA LYS A 813 28.29 -29.42 -85.03
C LYS A 813 27.40 -29.66 -83.82
N THR A 814 27.27 -30.92 -83.41
CA THR A 814 26.61 -31.27 -82.15
C THR A 814 27.61 -31.27 -81.01
N LEU A 815 27.26 -30.62 -79.90
CA LEU A 815 28.06 -30.54 -78.68
C LEU A 815 27.28 -31.11 -77.51
N THR A 816 27.97 -31.81 -76.63
CA THR A 816 27.41 -32.35 -75.39
C THR A 816 27.87 -31.50 -74.22
N PHE A 817 26.93 -30.99 -73.43
CA PHE A 817 27.20 -30.25 -72.20
C PHE A 817 26.93 -31.13 -70.99
N THR A 818 27.89 -31.17 -70.07
CA THR A 818 27.84 -32.04 -68.89
C THR A 818 27.98 -31.20 -67.64
N LEU A 819 27.00 -31.30 -66.75
CA LEU A 819 27.10 -30.82 -65.38
C LEU A 819 27.47 -32.00 -64.47
N SER A 820 28.56 -31.87 -63.71
CA SER A 820 29.04 -32.90 -62.78
C SER A 820 29.33 -32.32 -61.40
N THR A 821 29.41 -33.18 -60.39
CA THR A 821 29.84 -32.84 -59.02
C THR A 821 30.83 -33.88 -58.52
N THR A 822 31.80 -33.45 -57.71
CA THR A 822 32.71 -34.34 -56.96
C THR A 822 32.34 -34.46 -55.48
N THR A 823 31.37 -33.65 -55.01
CA THR A 823 30.86 -33.67 -53.62
C THR A 823 29.32 -33.73 -53.60
N PRO A 824 28.72 -34.85 -54.06
CA PRO A 824 27.27 -35.00 -54.25
C PRO A 824 26.41 -34.94 -52.99
#